data_AF-A0A430F603-F1
#
_entry.id   AF-A0A430F603-F1
#
_cell.length_a   1.000
_cell.length_b   1.000
_cell.length_c   1.000
_cell.angle_alpha   90.00
_cell.angle_beta   90.00
_cell.angle_gamma   90.00
#
_symmetry.space_group_name_H-M   'P 1'
#
loop_
_entity.id
_entity.type
_entity.pdbx_description
1 polymer ?
#
loop_
_entity_poly.entity_id
_entity_poly.type
_entity_poly.pdbx_seq_one_letter_code
_entity_poly.pdbx_strand_id
1 'polypeptide(L)'
;MLLCMMGLGSGTLVAATASTAYGETAAPTMTGGVGMEDGLSYGTDDAHAASFAGTAFMVPADQMGNFRGLIQSSEGIQISMRFKADAMTTNYVSLLEIADSADVAAGTGKLTPPRSALGLVLQRNGTVWLQTGSYAGGTDWYKEIPGVTIMDGRFHDLVVQLSGQGMTVSVDNGKPIAYAPSGTRGTTQFMQALFGRAVDGYKDWRGNIDSIAIGGMSDGSVLANAAWPGLHGSIASVRIQRLDSAGPIRGGVFQQEMFDNSVGDATWLFGGGRETEGRFTDIGTAQNYIGRFEEYERWTKAANSFGMQRFVVNAGRSGRDAAGFAAVLPSLIDKVHPKAVVYAVGAEDYGKGHEGLDAYSRSLVTMAHAALAMRDGHGCFALQLPHMLGADQDKDVKEYAQAARDAMKQLDSQSLQRIVIVDHTTLTQNDADFLEHGMSNGVLNAEGHEMIAKQFTNAVMGTIDGYAPREGEWTIGARANTYHVQDAYAAQAQLIRDKVADTDRPLVWLFMGDSITHGAMHLHGYESIAQLFEQYIKEDLGRQDDLVVNTGVSGAVADSGAEAWRSTVRNIHERMEVYHPDIVSIQLGTNDTDATQDSYERHLEQIVNAIRATNPDAVIVMRSPTPAKNDPYRSRLRTDSGSVARMKRVADRMGCMFIDQYTQWNEELETDPTGWRADRDFGDGQLHPSAQGHLRMFRQFVGETGLDTTTPMATLAYNVPVAEMTTPAYAVTDAVSGTEASSKSPVFIDDVTGKLAVVDQMRYALGADAPASAAVDASSGVVSYTPTAVDAGMTITVPVTVTYVDGSTDDTTATFAVRTPKDPDPGDGEHGGTEHQGSSDGKQTTGADAGLAKRGADVASVTDHGKLAAKDVARRTIESPLGATGSSVAFVMVCAMLLAGAAAWLMTARHRV
;
A
#
# COMPACT_ATOMS: atom_id res chain seq x y z
N MET A 1 -42.79 -14.93 -36.70
CA MET A 1 -43.83 -14.84 -37.75
C MET A 1 -45.14 -15.27 -37.11
N LEU A 2 -46.16 -14.38 -37.04
CA LEU A 2 -47.48 -14.58 -36.37
C LEU A 2 -47.41 -14.86 -34.84
N LEU A 3 -48.14 -14.13 -33.98
CA LEU A 3 -49.56 -14.28 -33.55
C LEU A 3 -49.81 -15.58 -32.76
N CYS A 4 -50.55 -15.58 -31.65
CA CYS A 4 -51.78 -14.82 -31.36
C CYS A 4 -51.84 -14.09 -29.98
N MET A 5 -53.01 -13.49 -29.69
CA MET A 5 -53.26 -12.48 -28.64
C MET A 5 -54.06 -12.96 -27.42
N MET A 6 -53.90 -12.24 -26.30
CA MET A 6 -54.90 -11.81 -25.26
C MET A 6 -55.90 -12.82 -24.65
N GLY A 7 -56.14 -12.70 -23.33
CA GLY A 7 -57.38 -13.22 -22.72
C GLY A 7 -57.39 -13.26 -21.18
N LEU A 8 -58.07 -12.30 -20.54
CA LEU A 8 -58.32 -12.29 -19.09
C LEU A 8 -59.25 -13.44 -18.65
N GLY A 9 -59.03 -14.04 -17.47
CA GLY A 9 -59.96 -15.01 -16.89
C GLY A 9 -59.56 -15.50 -15.48
N SER A 10 -60.32 -15.09 -14.46
CA SER A 10 -60.11 -15.50 -13.06
C SER A 10 -60.55 -16.95 -12.78
N GLY A 11 -59.76 -17.72 -12.03
CA GLY A 11 -60.17 -19.04 -11.55
C GLY A 11 -59.21 -19.71 -10.57
N THR A 12 -59.49 -19.62 -9.27
CA THR A 12 -58.84 -20.43 -8.24
C THR A 12 -59.59 -21.76 -8.05
N LEU A 13 -58.93 -22.90 -8.27
CA LEU A 13 -58.72 -23.93 -7.22
C LEU A 13 -57.90 -25.13 -7.74
N VAL A 14 -56.93 -25.54 -6.91
CA VAL A 14 -56.54 -26.93 -6.56
C VAL A 14 -56.54 -28.02 -7.66
N ALA A 15 -55.35 -28.56 -7.91
CA ALA A 15 -55.15 -29.98 -8.21
C ALA A 15 -54.60 -30.69 -6.94
N ALA A 16 -55.29 -31.74 -6.51
CA ALA A 16 -54.94 -32.63 -5.40
C ALA A 16 -53.96 -33.74 -5.87
N THR A 17 -53.22 -34.50 -5.06
CA THR A 17 -52.88 -34.48 -3.62
C THR A 17 -51.74 -35.48 -3.38
N ALA A 18 -50.84 -35.20 -2.45
CA ALA A 18 -50.10 -36.23 -1.71
C ALA A 18 -49.68 -35.69 -0.34
N SER A 19 -50.37 -36.11 0.73
CA SER A 19 -50.03 -35.73 2.10
C SER A 19 -49.47 -36.91 2.88
N THR A 20 -48.15 -36.91 3.09
CA THR A 20 -47.41 -37.62 4.15
C THR A 20 -45.97 -37.09 4.11
N ALA A 21 -45.28 -36.85 5.23
CA ALA A 21 -45.63 -37.03 6.64
C ALA A 21 -45.43 -35.72 7.42
N TYR A 22 -45.52 -35.77 8.76
CA TYR A 22 -44.96 -34.72 9.61
C TYR A 22 -43.46 -34.61 9.30
N GLY A 23 -43.03 -33.50 8.70
CA GLY A 23 -41.65 -33.07 8.76
C GLY A 23 -41.42 -32.44 10.12
N GLU A 24 -40.55 -33.05 10.93
CA GLU A 24 -39.99 -32.37 12.11
C GLU A 24 -39.33 -31.07 11.63
N THR A 25 -39.46 -29.99 12.40
CA THR A 25 -38.67 -28.77 12.17
C THR A 25 -37.21 -29.06 12.51
N ALA A 26 -36.51 -29.70 11.58
CA ALA A 26 -35.11 -30.08 11.73
C ALA A 26 -34.31 -28.87 12.19
N ALA A 27 -33.51 -29.06 13.25
CA ALA A 27 -32.70 -27.98 13.78
C ALA A 27 -31.78 -27.42 12.68
N PRO A 28 -31.63 -26.09 12.58
CA PRO A 28 -30.76 -25.47 11.57
C PRO A 28 -29.35 -26.05 11.67
N THR A 29 -28.83 -26.58 10.58
CA THR A 29 -27.48 -27.15 10.52
C THR A 29 -26.48 -26.10 10.06
N MET A 30 -25.41 -25.90 10.85
CA MET A 30 -24.28 -25.04 10.48
C MET A 30 -22.99 -25.86 10.42
N THR A 31 -22.12 -25.54 9.46
CA THR A 31 -20.78 -26.11 9.34
C THR A 31 -19.76 -25.21 10.04
N GLY A 32 -18.84 -25.81 10.80
CA GLY A 32 -17.85 -25.11 11.61
C GLY A 32 -17.62 -25.82 12.94
N GLY A 33 -17.04 -25.09 13.91
CA GLY A 33 -16.82 -25.61 15.26
C GLY A 33 -16.08 -24.66 16.19
N VAL A 34 -15.56 -25.20 17.29
CA VAL A 34 -14.78 -24.45 18.29
C VAL A 34 -13.31 -24.87 18.29
N GLY A 35 -12.44 -23.99 17.79
CA GLY A 35 -10.99 -24.13 17.91
C GLY A 35 -10.49 -23.79 19.32
N MET A 36 -9.29 -24.26 19.68
CA MET A 36 -8.66 -23.91 20.97
C MET A 36 -8.09 -22.48 20.99
N GLU A 37 -7.89 -21.86 19.82
CA GLU A 37 -7.27 -20.53 19.66
C GLU A 37 -8.29 -19.53 19.08
N ASP A 38 -8.89 -19.81 17.92
CA ASP A 38 -9.92 -18.95 17.29
C ASP A 38 -11.21 -18.81 18.10
N GLY A 39 -11.54 -19.81 18.92
CA GLY A 39 -12.85 -19.98 19.52
C GLY A 39 -13.92 -20.50 18.57
N LEU A 40 -15.16 -20.08 18.77
CA LEU A 40 -16.30 -20.56 17.99
C LEU A 40 -16.32 -19.88 16.63
N SER A 41 -16.37 -20.66 15.55
CA SER A 41 -16.58 -20.17 14.18
C SER A 41 -17.47 -21.13 13.40
N TYR A 42 -18.68 -20.67 13.05
CA TYR A 42 -19.61 -21.37 12.17
C TYR A 42 -19.96 -20.47 10.98
N GLY A 43 -19.97 -21.01 9.77
CA GLY A 43 -20.43 -20.24 8.63
C GLY A 43 -20.15 -20.79 7.24
N THR A 44 -20.75 -20.10 6.29
CA THR A 44 -20.80 -20.32 4.83
C THR A 44 -20.94 -18.94 4.15
N ASP A 45 -21.09 -18.90 2.81
CA ASP A 45 -21.48 -17.68 2.10
C ASP A 45 -23.00 -17.40 2.19
N ASP A 46 -23.42 -16.23 1.70
CA ASP A 46 -24.83 -15.78 1.72
C ASP A 46 -25.80 -16.68 0.92
N ALA A 47 -25.31 -17.45 -0.06
CA ALA A 47 -26.11 -18.38 -0.86
C ALA A 47 -26.28 -19.74 -0.16
N HIS A 48 -25.32 -20.11 0.69
CA HIS A 48 -25.32 -21.34 1.50
C HIS A 48 -25.62 -21.07 2.99
N ALA A 49 -26.15 -19.89 3.32
CA ALA A 49 -26.48 -19.49 4.69
C ALA A 49 -27.51 -20.42 5.33
N ALA A 50 -27.28 -20.81 6.58
CA ALA A 50 -28.20 -21.68 7.32
C ALA A 50 -29.54 -20.96 7.55
N SER A 51 -30.65 -21.66 7.31
CA SER A 51 -32.01 -21.11 7.41
C SER A 51 -32.62 -21.40 8.78
N PHE A 52 -33.13 -20.38 9.46
CA PHE A 52 -33.69 -20.46 10.81
C PHE A 52 -35.20 -20.21 10.76
N ALA A 53 -35.96 -20.97 11.55
CA ALA A 53 -37.42 -20.98 11.55
C ALA A 53 -38.03 -20.72 12.94
N GLY A 54 -37.38 -19.86 13.74
CA GLY A 54 -37.70 -19.59 15.13
C GLY A 54 -37.02 -20.54 16.13
N THR A 55 -36.36 -21.59 15.62
CA THR A 55 -35.56 -22.56 16.38
C THR A 55 -34.07 -22.21 16.33
N ALA A 56 -33.35 -22.47 17.42
CA ALA A 56 -31.91 -22.24 17.51
C ALA A 56 -31.07 -23.41 16.98
N PHE A 57 -29.85 -23.13 16.52
CA PHE A 57 -28.79 -24.12 16.37
C PHE A 57 -28.05 -24.24 17.70
N MET A 58 -28.08 -25.43 18.31
CA MET A 58 -27.32 -25.72 19.53
C MET A 58 -25.93 -26.21 19.15
N VAL A 59 -24.89 -25.56 19.68
CA VAL A 59 -23.49 -25.96 19.41
C VAL A 59 -23.22 -27.32 20.07
N PRO A 60 -22.53 -28.27 19.40
CA PRO A 60 -22.28 -29.61 19.95
C PRO A 60 -21.53 -29.60 21.28
N ALA A 61 -22.00 -30.39 22.25
CA ALA A 61 -21.53 -30.38 23.64
C ALA A 61 -20.07 -30.83 23.82
N ASP A 62 -19.54 -31.64 22.91
CA ASP A 62 -18.13 -32.04 22.84
C ASP A 62 -17.20 -30.85 22.58
N GLN A 63 -17.69 -29.80 21.93
CA GLN A 63 -16.93 -28.60 21.60
C GLN A 63 -16.91 -27.54 22.73
N MET A 64 -17.79 -27.67 23.73
CA MET A 64 -17.86 -26.76 24.89
C MET A 64 -16.62 -26.84 25.79
N GLY A 65 -15.83 -27.92 25.71
CA GLY A 65 -14.52 -28.01 26.39
C GLY A 65 -13.56 -26.91 25.92
N ASN A 66 -13.39 -26.78 24.61
CA ASN A 66 -12.52 -25.77 23.99
C ASN A 66 -13.03 -24.36 24.29
N PHE A 67 -14.35 -24.13 24.17
CA PHE A 67 -14.94 -22.81 24.42
C PHE A 67 -14.73 -22.33 25.85
N ARG A 68 -14.90 -23.21 26.86
CA ARG A 68 -14.63 -22.87 28.26
C ARG A 68 -13.17 -22.51 28.50
N GLY A 69 -12.23 -23.37 28.07
CA GLY A 69 -10.80 -23.15 28.29
C GLY A 69 -10.34 -21.81 27.71
N LEU A 70 -10.82 -21.49 26.51
CA LEU A 70 -10.62 -20.21 25.86
C LEU A 70 -11.23 -19.06 26.68
N ILE A 71 -12.54 -19.04 26.90
CA ILE A 71 -13.24 -17.87 27.45
C ILE A 71 -12.92 -17.63 28.94
N GLN A 72 -12.64 -18.68 29.72
CA GLN A 72 -12.35 -18.60 31.16
C GLN A 72 -11.12 -17.73 31.51
N SER A 73 -10.16 -17.57 30.59
CA SER A 73 -8.94 -16.77 30.83
C SER A 73 -8.88 -15.44 30.06
N SER A 74 -9.94 -15.07 29.34
CA SER A 74 -10.02 -13.84 28.53
C SER A 74 -10.42 -12.58 29.33
N GLU A 75 -10.11 -11.38 28.81
CA GLU A 75 -10.56 -10.09 29.38
C GLU A 75 -11.92 -9.62 28.82
N GLY A 76 -12.37 -10.20 27.69
CA GLY A 76 -13.61 -9.85 27.00
C GLY A 76 -14.01 -10.89 25.94
N ILE A 77 -15.09 -10.68 25.18
CA ILE A 77 -15.37 -11.46 23.97
C ILE A 77 -15.78 -10.57 22.81
N GLN A 78 -15.40 -10.93 21.59
CA GLN A 78 -16.00 -10.39 20.37
C GLN A 78 -16.95 -11.40 19.76
N ILE A 79 -18.18 -10.96 19.50
CA ILE A 79 -19.21 -11.70 18.78
C ILE A 79 -19.41 -11.00 17.44
N SER A 80 -19.16 -11.71 16.35
CA SER A 80 -19.42 -11.24 14.98
C SER A 80 -20.46 -12.15 14.33
N MET A 81 -21.46 -11.60 13.65
CA MET A 81 -22.53 -12.39 13.02
C MET A 81 -23.06 -11.73 11.75
N ARG A 82 -23.04 -12.48 10.64
CA ARG A 82 -23.67 -12.10 9.39
C ARG A 82 -25.03 -12.78 9.26
N PHE A 83 -26.11 -12.01 9.38
CA PHE A 83 -27.48 -12.53 9.48
C PHE A 83 -28.46 -11.72 8.63
N LYS A 84 -29.59 -12.33 8.28
CA LYS A 84 -30.75 -11.71 7.61
C LYS A 84 -31.99 -12.12 8.39
N ALA A 85 -32.83 -11.17 8.77
CA ALA A 85 -34.14 -11.46 9.36
C ALA A 85 -35.26 -11.30 8.32
N ASP A 86 -36.19 -12.25 8.32
CA ASP A 86 -37.42 -12.17 7.52
C ASP A 86 -38.41 -11.16 8.12
N ALA A 87 -39.47 -10.84 7.36
CA ALA A 87 -40.50 -9.89 7.77
C ALA A 87 -41.37 -10.41 8.95
N MET A 88 -40.92 -10.18 10.18
CA MET A 88 -41.61 -10.59 11.40
C MET A 88 -42.81 -9.70 11.79
N THR A 89 -43.72 -10.26 12.59
CA THR A 89 -44.79 -9.53 13.30
C THR A 89 -44.32 -8.91 14.62
N THR A 90 -43.18 -9.34 15.17
CA THR A 90 -42.58 -8.81 16.41
C THR A 90 -41.64 -7.62 16.15
N ASN A 91 -41.39 -6.82 17.20
CA ASN A 91 -40.43 -5.72 17.16
C ASN A 91 -38.98 -6.16 17.46
N TYR A 92 -38.78 -7.38 17.96
CA TYR A 92 -37.50 -7.91 18.40
C TYR A 92 -37.27 -9.36 17.93
N VAL A 93 -36.00 -9.76 17.93
CA VAL A 93 -35.49 -11.10 17.60
C VAL A 93 -34.31 -11.46 18.50
N SER A 94 -34.21 -12.71 18.95
CA SER A 94 -33.01 -13.24 19.63
C SER A 94 -32.05 -13.88 18.62
N LEU A 95 -30.75 -13.60 18.78
CA LEU A 95 -29.70 -14.07 17.86
C LEU A 95 -28.68 -15.01 18.52
N LEU A 96 -28.44 -14.88 19.83
CA LEU A 96 -27.44 -15.68 20.52
C LEU A 96 -27.77 -15.81 22.01
N GLU A 97 -27.50 -16.99 22.58
CA GLU A 97 -27.28 -17.18 24.01
C GLU A 97 -25.95 -17.91 24.28
N ILE A 98 -25.30 -17.59 25.39
CA ILE A 98 -24.20 -18.32 26.02
C ILE A 98 -24.63 -18.58 27.48
N ALA A 99 -24.57 -19.83 27.96
CA ALA A 99 -25.06 -20.18 29.29
C ALA A 99 -24.37 -21.39 29.95
N ASP A 100 -24.54 -21.48 31.27
CA ASP A 100 -24.48 -22.71 32.09
C ASP A 100 -25.92 -23.20 32.28
N SER A 101 -26.25 -24.28 31.56
CA SER A 101 -27.59 -24.84 31.39
C SER A 101 -28.24 -25.32 32.69
N ALA A 102 -27.43 -25.62 33.72
CA ALA A 102 -27.92 -26.01 35.03
C ALA A 102 -28.39 -24.80 35.87
N ASP A 103 -28.03 -23.57 35.48
CA ASP A 103 -28.33 -22.32 36.21
C ASP A 103 -29.00 -21.25 35.33
N VAL A 104 -29.83 -21.68 34.36
CA VAL A 104 -30.75 -20.79 33.60
C VAL A 104 -32.20 -20.79 34.13
N ALA A 105 -32.42 -21.30 35.35
CA ALA A 105 -33.77 -21.47 35.90
C ALA A 105 -34.60 -20.18 35.96
N ALA A 106 -35.80 -20.23 35.37
CA ALA A 106 -36.72 -19.11 35.20
C ALA A 106 -37.11 -18.39 36.51
N GLY A 107 -37.39 -17.09 36.39
CA GLY A 107 -37.80 -16.21 37.49
C GLY A 107 -38.40 -14.91 36.96
N THR A 108 -38.62 -13.92 37.84
CA THR A 108 -39.21 -12.62 37.48
C THR A 108 -38.47 -11.46 38.16
N GLY A 109 -38.30 -10.34 37.45
CA GLY A 109 -37.61 -9.17 37.99
C GLY A 109 -36.11 -9.38 38.19
N LYS A 110 -35.53 -8.69 39.17
CA LYS A 110 -34.10 -8.84 39.51
C LYS A 110 -33.85 -10.20 40.15
N LEU A 111 -32.93 -10.96 39.57
CA LEU A 111 -32.63 -12.33 39.97
C LEU A 111 -31.61 -12.32 41.12
N THR A 112 -31.84 -13.11 42.16
CA THR A 112 -30.97 -13.21 43.34
C THR A 112 -31.00 -14.65 43.85
N PRO A 113 -29.91 -15.44 43.68
CA PRO A 113 -28.70 -15.08 42.93
C PRO A 113 -28.97 -14.82 41.44
N PRO A 114 -28.10 -14.07 40.74
CA PRO A 114 -28.07 -14.01 39.29
C PRO A 114 -27.90 -15.38 38.65
N ARG A 115 -28.53 -15.58 37.50
CA ARG A 115 -28.49 -16.77 36.65
C ARG A 115 -27.36 -16.72 35.64
N SER A 116 -26.84 -17.88 35.24
CA SER A 116 -25.63 -17.98 34.42
C SER A 116 -25.95 -17.99 32.92
N ALA A 117 -26.53 -16.87 32.44
CA ALA A 117 -26.93 -16.69 31.06
C ALA A 117 -26.60 -15.28 30.55
N LEU A 118 -26.17 -15.21 29.29
CA LEU A 118 -25.86 -14.00 28.53
C LEU A 118 -26.45 -14.14 27.13
N GLY A 119 -27.18 -13.12 26.62
CA GLY A 119 -27.83 -13.24 25.32
C GLY A 119 -27.94 -11.94 24.53
N LEU A 120 -27.92 -12.05 23.21
CA LEU A 120 -28.10 -10.93 22.27
C LEU A 120 -29.52 -10.94 21.70
N VAL A 121 -30.20 -9.81 21.86
CA VAL A 121 -31.51 -9.51 21.29
C VAL A 121 -31.39 -8.25 20.44
N LEU A 122 -31.93 -8.25 19.23
CA LEU A 122 -32.01 -7.05 18.40
C LEU A 122 -33.45 -6.54 18.30
N GLN A 123 -33.59 -5.23 18.11
CA GLN A 123 -34.85 -4.55 17.81
C GLN A 123 -34.86 -4.05 16.36
N ARG A 124 -36.05 -3.99 15.75
CA ARG A 124 -36.26 -3.60 14.33
C ARG A 124 -35.48 -2.37 13.86
N ASN A 125 -35.30 -1.35 14.72
CA ASN A 125 -34.57 -0.11 14.46
C ASN A 125 -33.03 -0.21 14.65
N GLY A 126 -32.45 -1.41 14.65
CA GLY A 126 -31.01 -1.58 14.88
C GLY A 126 -30.57 -1.35 16.34
N THR A 127 -31.48 -1.43 17.32
CA THR A 127 -31.07 -1.46 18.73
C THR A 127 -30.56 -2.83 19.12
N VAL A 128 -29.28 -2.91 19.52
CA VAL A 128 -28.66 -4.10 20.10
C VAL A 128 -28.92 -4.10 21.61
N TRP A 129 -29.42 -5.21 22.16
CA TRP A 129 -29.69 -5.39 23.59
C TRP A 129 -28.90 -6.59 24.14
N LEU A 130 -28.15 -6.39 25.23
CA LEU A 130 -27.38 -7.44 25.90
C LEU A 130 -28.14 -7.95 27.13
N GLN A 131 -28.95 -8.99 26.96
CA GLN A 131 -29.69 -9.61 28.06
C GLN A 131 -28.73 -10.38 28.99
N THR A 132 -28.96 -10.28 30.30
CA THR A 132 -28.11 -10.89 31.34
C THR A 132 -28.95 -11.52 32.43
N GLY A 133 -28.52 -12.69 32.93
CA GLY A 133 -29.20 -13.41 34.02
C GLY A 133 -29.22 -12.68 35.39
N SER A 134 -28.82 -11.42 35.46
CA SER A 134 -29.10 -10.54 36.61
C SER A 134 -30.57 -10.10 36.70
N TYR A 135 -31.33 -10.12 35.60
CA TYR A 135 -32.71 -9.65 35.57
C TYR A 135 -33.53 -10.36 34.49
N ALA A 136 -34.62 -11.02 34.88
CA ALA A 136 -35.51 -11.72 33.95
C ALA A 136 -36.32 -10.73 33.10
N GLY A 137 -36.20 -10.84 31.77
CA GLY A 137 -36.98 -10.02 30.82
C GLY A 137 -36.50 -8.57 30.66
N GLY A 138 -35.23 -8.26 30.91
CA GLY A 138 -34.66 -6.97 30.50
C GLY A 138 -33.27 -6.68 31.07
N THR A 139 -32.55 -5.77 30.40
CA THR A 139 -31.16 -5.39 30.71
C THR A 139 -31.00 -3.88 30.92
N ASP A 140 -29.92 -3.44 31.55
CA ASP A 140 -29.50 -2.03 31.52
C ASP A 140 -28.70 -1.68 30.23
N TRP A 141 -28.15 -2.68 29.53
CA TRP A 141 -27.23 -2.46 28.39
C TRP A 141 -27.92 -2.65 27.03
N TYR A 142 -28.16 -1.54 26.33
CA TYR A 142 -28.73 -1.52 24.98
C TYR A 142 -28.26 -0.29 24.19
N LYS A 143 -28.10 -0.40 22.88
CA LYS A 143 -27.66 0.72 22.04
C LYS A 143 -28.22 0.66 20.62
N GLU A 144 -28.87 1.75 20.22
CA GLU A 144 -29.34 2.00 18.86
C GLU A 144 -28.18 2.40 17.95
N ILE A 145 -28.08 1.77 16.78
CA ILE A 145 -27.22 2.19 15.67
C ILE A 145 -28.05 3.10 14.74
N PRO A 146 -27.79 4.41 14.67
CA PRO A 146 -28.63 5.33 13.90
C PRO A 146 -28.69 4.97 12.40
N GLY A 147 -29.90 4.92 11.85
CA GLY A 147 -30.14 4.66 10.43
C GLY A 147 -30.19 3.18 10.02
N VAL A 148 -29.93 2.24 10.93
CA VAL A 148 -30.02 0.79 10.66
C VAL A 148 -31.47 0.30 10.82
N THR A 149 -31.88 -0.67 10.00
CA THR A 149 -33.15 -1.39 10.16
C THR A 149 -32.97 -2.83 9.71
N ILE A 150 -33.13 -3.77 10.65
CA ILE A 150 -32.65 -5.16 10.51
C ILE A 150 -33.67 -6.15 9.93
N MET A 151 -34.89 -5.68 9.64
CA MET A 151 -36.00 -6.47 9.09
C MET A 151 -36.37 -5.97 7.69
N ASP A 152 -35.37 -5.54 6.91
CA ASP A 152 -35.53 -5.05 5.54
C ASP A 152 -35.33 -6.13 4.46
N GLY A 153 -34.98 -7.35 4.86
CA GLY A 153 -34.77 -8.51 4.00
C GLY A 153 -33.35 -8.69 3.47
N ARG A 154 -32.38 -7.85 3.89
CA ARG A 154 -30.96 -7.96 3.52
C ARG A 154 -30.14 -8.69 4.59
N PHE A 155 -28.93 -9.11 4.22
CA PHE A 155 -27.91 -9.51 5.19
C PHE A 155 -27.28 -8.28 5.83
N HIS A 156 -27.02 -8.37 7.13
CA HIS A 156 -26.38 -7.38 7.98
C HIS A 156 -25.18 -7.99 8.71
N ASP A 157 -24.14 -7.18 8.91
CA ASP A 157 -22.91 -7.56 9.61
C ASP A 157 -22.89 -6.97 11.01
N LEU A 158 -23.35 -7.72 12.02
CA LEU A 158 -23.31 -7.32 13.43
C LEU A 158 -21.93 -7.64 14.03
N VAL A 159 -21.34 -6.67 14.73
CA VAL A 159 -20.19 -6.91 15.62
C VAL A 159 -20.50 -6.33 17.00
N VAL A 160 -20.29 -7.14 18.04
CA VAL A 160 -20.45 -6.79 19.45
C VAL A 160 -19.18 -7.19 20.20
N GLN A 161 -18.45 -6.23 20.74
CA GLN A 161 -17.38 -6.47 21.71
C GLN A 161 -17.93 -6.30 23.13
N LEU A 162 -17.65 -7.25 24.02
CA LEU A 162 -18.11 -7.29 25.40
C LEU A 162 -16.92 -7.39 26.36
N SER A 163 -16.98 -6.67 27.47
CA SER A 163 -15.99 -6.73 28.54
C SER A 163 -16.65 -6.47 29.90
N GLY A 164 -15.88 -6.62 30.97
CA GLY A 164 -16.32 -6.16 32.30
C GLY A 164 -16.49 -4.64 32.41
N GLN A 165 -16.07 -3.82 31.42
CA GLN A 165 -16.16 -2.35 31.48
C GLN A 165 -17.26 -1.75 30.61
N GLY A 166 -17.78 -2.50 29.63
CA GLY A 166 -18.77 -2.00 28.68
C GLY A 166 -18.96 -2.94 27.49
N MET A 167 -19.86 -2.56 26.59
CA MET A 167 -19.94 -3.13 25.25
C MET A 167 -19.67 -2.09 24.16
N THR A 168 -19.19 -2.53 23.00
CA THR A 168 -19.09 -1.73 21.78
C THR A 168 -19.86 -2.44 20.68
N VAL A 169 -20.71 -1.71 19.95
CA VAL A 169 -21.59 -2.28 18.91
C VAL A 169 -21.43 -1.57 17.56
N SER A 170 -21.40 -2.34 16.49
CA SER A 170 -21.51 -1.87 15.10
C SER A 170 -22.38 -2.80 14.27
N VAL A 171 -23.04 -2.25 13.25
CA VAL A 171 -23.79 -3.00 12.23
C VAL A 171 -23.41 -2.45 10.86
N ASP A 172 -23.30 -3.33 9.85
CA ASP A 172 -23.02 -3.02 8.45
C ASP A 172 -21.73 -2.21 8.24
N ASN A 173 -20.68 -2.56 9.01
CA ASN A 173 -19.40 -1.84 9.09
C ASN A 173 -19.50 -0.36 9.49
N GLY A 174 -20.64 0.07 10.05
CA GLY A 174 -20.82 1.41 10.62
C GLY A 174 -19.92 1.66 11.84
N LYS A 175 -19.66 2.95 12.15
CA LYS A 175 -18.78 3.37 13.25
C LYS A 175 -19.16 2.68 14.58
N PRO A 176 -18.25 1.93 15.21
CA PRO A 176 -18.53 1.26 16.48
C PRO A 176 -18.88 2.24 17.59
N ILE A 177 -19.94 1.93 18.35
CA ILE A 177 -20.48 2.79 19.40
C ILE A 177 -20.35 2.10 20.76
N ALA A 178 -19.56 2.69 21.65
CA ALA A 178 -19.39 2.23 23.03
C ALA A 178 -20.62 2.53 23.91
N TYR A 179 -20.91 1.65 24.86
CA TYR A 179 -22.02 1.77 25.79
C TYR A 179 -21.75 1.02 27.11
N ALA A 180 -21.84 1.74 28.24
CA ALA A 180 -21.49 1.22 29.57
C ALA A 180 -22.26 1.90 30.73
N PRO A 181 -23.61 1.92 30.73
CA PRO A 181 -24.38 2.54 31.81
C PRO A 181 -24.30 1.71 33.10
N SER A 182 -24.57 2.36 34.24
CA SER A 182 -24.86 1.68 35.51
C SER A 182 -26.33 1.88 35.87
N GLY A 183 -27.14 0.84 35.68
CA GLY A 183 -28.58 0.85 36.02
C GLY A 183 -28.91 -0.01 37.24
N THR A 184 -30.20 -0.33 37.41
CA THR A 184 -30.71 -1.08 38.58
C THR A 184 -30.88 -2.58 38.32
N ARG A 185 -30.86 -3.02 37.06
CA ARG A 185 -30.97 -4.43 36.65
C ARG A 185 -29.65 -5.18 36.88
N GLY A 186 -28.56 -4.46 37.10
CA GLY A 186 -27.30 -4.98 37.61
C GLY A 186 -26.43 -5.65 36.54
N THR A 187 -26.63 -5.27 35.28
CA THR A 187 -25.90 -5.80 34.12
C THR A 187 -24.39 -5.51 34.24
N THR A 188 -24.00 -4.34 34.74
CA THR A 188 -22.59 -3.97 34.89
C THR A 188 -21.87 -4.85 35.92
N GLN A 189 -22.50 -5.11 37.07
CA GLN A 189 -21.99 -6.04 38.09
C GLN A 189 -21.89 -7.47 37.53
N PHE A 190 -22.88 -7.89 36.73
CA PHE A 190 -22.89 -9.18 36.06
C PHE A 190 -21.71 -9.33 35.08
N MET A 191 -21.48 -8.35 34.22
CA MET A 191 -20.38 -8.37 33.25
C MET A 191 -19.01 -8.24 33.93
N GLN A 192 -18.90 -7.49 35.03
CA GLN A 192 -17.67 -7.41 35.83
C GLN A 192 -17.31 -8.77 36.47
N ALA A 193 -18.30 -9.43 37.08
CA ALA A 193 -18.10 -10.76 37.65
C ALA A 193 -17.86 -11.83 36.59
N LEU A 194 -18.55 -11.76 35.45
CA LEU A 194 -18.33 -12.64 34.30
C LEU A 194 -16.88 -12.59 33.82
N PHE A 195 -16.25 -11.42 33.82
CA PHE A 195 -14.82 -11.25 33.48
C PHE A 195 -13.93 -11.14 34.72
N GLY A 196 -14.15 -12.03 35.70
CA GLY A 196 -13.20 -12.33 36.78
C GLY A 196 -13.06 -11.31 37.91
N ARG A 197 -13.79 -10.19 37.93
CA ARG A 197 -13.75 -9.26 39.07
C ARG A 197 -14.63 -9.78 40.22
N ALA A 198 -14.13 -9.66 41.46
CA ALA A 198 -14.94 -9.93 42.65
C ALA A 198 -16.04 -8.85 42.79
N VAL A 199 -17.31 -9.26 42.79
CA VAL A 199 -18.47 -8.38 42.96
C VAL A 199 -19.54 -9.07 43.81
N ASP A 200 -19.98 -8.41 44.90
CA ASP A 200 -20.87 -8.99 45.90
C ASP A 200 -22.19 -9.52 45.31
N GLY A 201 -22.44 -10.82 45.49
CA GLY A 201 -23.65 -11.50 45.02
C GLY A 201 -23.63 -11.94 43.55
N TYR A 202 -22.53 -11.73 42.84
CA TYR A 202 -22.31 -12.19 41.46
C TYR A 202 -21.16 -13.20 41.41
N LYS A 203 -21.03 -13.95 40.31
CA LYS A 203 -19.98 -14.98 40.11
C LYS A 203 -19.39 -14.89 38.70
N ASP A 204 -18.13 -15.26 38.56
CA ASP A 204 -17.60 -15.75 37.29
C ASP A 204 -18.18 -17.15 37.06
N TRP A 205 -18.80 -17.36 35.90
CA TRP A 205 -19.39 -18.64 35.51
C TRP A 205 -18.84 -19.15 34.17
N ARG A 206 -17.75 -18.54 33.65
CA ARG A 206 -17.15 -18.93 32.36
C ARG A 206 -16.64 -20.38 32.36
N GLY A 207 -16.11 -20.84 33.48
CA GLY A 207 -15.70 -22.23 33.69
C GLY A 207 -16.86 -23.24 33.66
N ASN A 208 -18.12 -22.79 33.70
CA ASN A 208 -19.29 -23.67 33.65
C ASN A 208 -19.94 -23.77 32.26
N ILE A 209 -19.69 -22.84 31.33
CA ILE A 209 -20.41 -22.72 30.03
C ILE A 209 -20.52 -24.08 29.33
N ASP A 210 -21.75 -24.52 29.07
CA ASP A 210 -22.06 -25.79 28.42
C ASP A 210 -23.17 -25.68 27.35
N SER A 211 -23.78 -24.50 27.20
CA SER A 211 -24.77 -24.19 26.17
C SER A 211 -24.39 -22.93 25.39
N ILE A 212 -24.45 -23.03 24.07
CA ILE A 212 -24.50 -21.89 23.15
C ILE A 212 -25.63 -22.14 22.15
N ALA A 213 -26.57 -21.21 22.08
CA ALA A 213 -27.72 -21.26 21.18
C ALA A 213 -27.59 -20.15 20.13
N ILE A 214 -27.41 -20.51 18.86
CA ILE A 214 -27.27 -19.58 17.72
C ILE A 214 -28.63 -19.40 17.05
N GLY A 215 -28.99 -18.17 16.67
CA GLY A 215 -30.28 -17.84 16.07
C GLY A 215 -31.46 -17.87 17.05
N GLY A 216 -31.22 -17.85 18.37
CA GLY A 216 -32.28 -17.86 19.37
C GLY A 216 -31.76 -17.87 20.81
N MET A 217 -32.46 -18.62 21.67
CA MET A 217 -32.14 -18.88 23.08
C MET A 217 -32.33 -20.38 23.35
N SER A 218 -31.71 -20.90 24.41
CA SER A 218 -31.85 -22.31 24.83
C SER A 218 -33.25 -22.60 25.38
N ASP A 219 -33.74 -23.83 25.20
CA ASP A 219 -35.00 -24.28 25.80
C ASP A 219 -34.98 -24.12 27.33
N GLY A 220 -36.01 -23.47 27.88
CA GLY A 220 -36.13 -23.22 29.31
C GLY A 220 -35.29 -22.06 29.86
N SER A 221 -34.54 -21.33 29.02
CA SER A 221 -33.74 -20.18 29.44
C SER A 221 -34.55 -19.08 30.13
N VAL A 222 -34.00 -18.52 31.22
CA VAL A 222 -34.48 -17.30 31.89
C VAL A 222 -34.45 -16.04 31.01
N LEU A 223 -33.74 -16.06 29.88
CA LEU A 223 -33.69 -14.97 28.91
C LEU A 223 -34.76 -15.11 27.81
N ALA A 224 -35.41 -16.28 27.68
CA ALA A 224 -36.44 -16.52 26.68
C ALA A 224 -37.71 -15.69 26.95
N ASN A 225 -38.27 -15.07 25.90
CA ASN A 225 -39.47 -14.23 26.01
C ASN A 225 -40.24 -14.20 24.69
N ALA A 226 -41.57 -14.28 24.75
CA ALA A 226 -42.44 -14.19 23.58
C ALA A 226 -42.33 -12.84 22.82
N ALA A 227 -41.77 -11.79 23.44
CA ALA A 227 -41.50 -10.51 22.79
C ALA A 227 -40.29 -10.52 21.84
N TRP A 228 -39.33 -11.44 22.04
CA TRP A 228 -38.14 -11.65 21.20
C TRP A 228 -37.95 -13.14 20.85
N PRO A 229 -38.78 -13.69 19.94
CA PRO A 229 -38.62 -15.07 19.46
C PRO A 229 -37.25 -15.30 18.79
N GLY A 230 -36.93 -16.56 18.50
CA GLY A 230 -35.77 -16.92 17.69
C GLY A 230 -35.86 -16.36 16.27
N LEU A 231 -34.74 -16.42 15.55
CA LEU A 231 -34.64 -15.92 14.18
C LEU A 231 -35.52 -16.73 13.23
N HIS A 232 -36.36 -16.02 12.48
CA HIS A 232 -36.88 -16.46 11.20
C HIS A 232 -36.08 -15.70 10.13
N GLY A 233 -35.36 -16.41 9.27
CA GLY A 233 -34.42 -15.83 8.32
C GLY A 233 -33.20 -16.70 8.10
N SER A 234 -31.99 -16.12 8.04
CA SER A 234 -30.76 -16.85 7.75
C SER A 234 -29.55 -16.31 8.51
N ILE A 235 -28.60 -17.18 8.88
CA ILE A 235 -27.26 -16.79 9.37
C ILE A 235 -26.24 -17.38 8.39
N ALA A 236 -25.47 -16.49 7.74
CA ALA A 236 -24.36 -16.89 6.88
C ALA A 236 -23.14 -17.24 7.73
N SER A 237 -22.84 -16.44 8.77
CA SER A 237 -21.75 -16.75 9.70
C SER A 237 -22.00 -16.23 11.12
N VAL A 238 -21.39 -16.90 12.09
CA VAL A 238 -21.24 -16.43 13.46
C VAL A 238 -19.87 -16.84 13.99
N ARG A 239 -19.18 -15.91 14.64
CA ARG A 239 -17.90 -16.14 15.30
C ARG A 239 -17.92 -15.53 16.70
N ILE A 240 -17.39 -16.26 17.69
CA ILE A 240 -17.22 -15.77 19.06
C ILE A 240 -15.76 -16.03 19.46
N GLN A 241 -14.99 -14.95 19.55
CA GLN A 241 -13.55 -14.98 19.81
C GLN A 241 -13.22 -14.36 21.18
N ARG A 242 -12.13 -14.84 21.78
CA ARG A 242 -11.53 -14.31 23.00
C ARG A 242 -10.83 -12.99 22.72
N LEU A 243 -10.96 -12.03 23.64
CA LEU A 243 -10.15 -10.81 23.67
C LEU A 243 -9.04 -11.04 24.71
N ASP A 244 -7.89 -11.52 24.25
CA ASP A 244 -6.82 -12.05 25.12
C ASP A 244 -5.84 -11.01 25.64
N SER A 245 -5.99 -9.79 25.14
CA SER A 245 -5.61 -8.59 25.82
C SER A 245 -6.70 -7.55 25.51
N ALA A 246 -6.70 -6.47 26.27
CA ALA A 246 -7.04 -5.18 25.68
C ALA A 246 -6.09 -4.91 24.50
N GLY A 247 -6.50 -5.37 23.30
CA GLY A 247 -5.73 -5.25 22.08
C GLY A 247 -6.10 -4.04 21.23
N PRO A 248 -5.24 -2.99 21.23
CA PRO A 248 -4.88 -2.21 22.41
C PRO A 248 -6.04 -1.96 23.42
N ILE A 249 -5.77 -1.19 24.49
CA ILE A 249 -6.86 -0.44 25.11
C ILE A 249 -7.40 0.50 24.04
N ARG A 250 -8.51 0.09 23.39
CA ARG A 250 -9.37 0.97 22.59
C ARG A 250 -10.12 1.93 23.52
N GLY A 251 -9.37 2.66 24.33
CA GLY A 251 -9.72 4.01 24.68
C GLY A 251 -9.83 4.73 23.35
N GLY A 252 -11.05 4.96 22.88
CA GLY A 252 -11.28 5.67 21.63
C GLY A 252 -10.58 7.03 21.60
N VAL A 253 -10.21 7.54 22.78
CA VAL A 253 -9.23 8.61 23.04
C VAL A 253 -7.98 8.51 22.15
N PHE A 254 -7.20 7.42 22.11
CA PHE A 254 -5.99 7.39 21.25
C PHE A 254 -6.31 7.68 19.78
N GLN A 255 -7.32 6.99 19.21
CA GLN A 255 -7.73 7.23 17.83
C GLN A 255 -8.44 8.59 17.62
N GLN A 256 -9.03 9.17 18.66
CA GLN A 256 -9.61 10.52 18.64
C GLN A 256 -8.50 11.57 18.65
N GLU A 257 -7.48 11.42 19.48
CA GLU A 257 -6.36 12.37 19.59
C GLU A 257 -5.47 12.37 18.35
N MET A 258 -5.21 11.21 17.74
CA MET A 258 -4.34 11.11 16.56
C MET A 258 -5.08 11.30 15.23
N PHE A 259 -6.36 10.94 15.13
CA PHE A 259 -7.09 10.93 13.86
C PHE A 259 -8.35 11.82 13.86
N ASP A 260 -8.43 12.83 14.74
CA ASP A 260 -9.41 13.91 14.57
C ASP A 260 -9.05 14.78 13.36
N ASN A 261 -9.76 14.54 12.27
CA ASN A 261 -9.62 15.28 11.02
C ASN A 261 -10.16 16.74 11.10
N SER A 262 -10.42 17.28 12.29
CA SER A 262 -10.72 18.70 12.52
C SER A 262 -9.51 19.55 12.95
N VAL A 263 -8.39 18.90 13.33
CA VAL A 263 -7.15 19.55 13.79
C VAL A 263 -5.93 19.06 12.99
N GLY A 264 -4.92 19.93 12.87
CA GLY A 264 -3.69 19.67 12.10
C GLY A 264 -2.44 19.43 12.94
N ASP A 265 -2.57 19.07 14.23
CA ASP A 265 -1.46 19.01 15.18
C ASP A 265 -0.88 17.60 15.43
N ALA A 266 -1.48 16.58 14.81
CA ALA A 266 -1.14 15.16 15.01
C ALA A 266 0.15 14.71 14.31
N THR A 267 1.30 15.30 14.70
CA THR A 267 2.65 14.88 14.27
C THR A 267 3.14 13.68 15.09
N TRP A 268 3.81 12.73 14.44
CA TRP A 268 4.40 11.53 15.07
C TRP A 268 5.92 11.66 15.19
N LEU A 269 6.47 11.26 16.34
CA LEU A 269 7.90 11.09 16.57
C LEU A 269 8.22 9.62 16.86
N PHE A 270 8.93 8.95 15.96
CA PHE A 270 9.40 7.58 16.14
C PHE A 270 10.83 7.56 16.72
N GLY A 271 11.10 6.64 17.64
CA GLY A 271 12.43 6.38 18.19
C GLY A 271 12.65 4.90 18.51
N GLY A 272 13.91 4.51 18.56
CA GLY A 272 14.35 3.13 18.66
C GLY A 272 15.74 2.95 18.02
N GLY A 273 16.14 1.69 17.87
CA GLY A 273 17.45 1.30 17.37
C GLY A 273 17.60 1.34 15.85
N ARG A 274 18.51 0.49 15.34
CA ARG A 274 18.83 0.29 13.92
C ARG A 274 17.60 0.10 13.01
N GLU A 275 16.62 -0.68 13.47
CA GLU A 275 15.42 -1.00 12.69
C GLU A 275 14.40 0.14 12.68
N THR A 276 14.54 1.13 13.58
CA THR A 276 13.81 2.41 13.49
C THR A 276 14.56 3.39 12.60
N GLU A 277 15.90 3.40 12.62
CA GLU A 277 16.72 4.16 11.66
C GLU A 277 16.36 3.77 10.22
N GLY A 278 16.22 2.47 9.95
CA GLY A 278 15.73 1.94 8.66
C GLY A 278 16.77 2.11 7.56
N ARG A 279 17.86 1.35 7.66
CA ARG A 279 19.12 1.59 6.94
C ARG A 279 19.15 1.08 5.51
N PHE A 280 19.86 1.80 4.64
CA PHE A 280 20.18 1.38 3.27
C PHE A 280 20.80 -0.02 3.21
N THR A 281 21.66 -0.36 4.17
CA THR A 281 22.31 -1.68 4.24
C THR A 281 21.33 -2.84 4.45
N ASP A 282 20.11 -2.54 4.89
CA ASP A 282 19.13 -3.51 5.40
C ASP A 282 17.87 -3.56 4.50
N ILE A 283 17.48 -2.43 3.91
CA ILE A 283 16.29 -2.30 3.04
C ILE A 283 16.57 -1.82 1.61
N GLY A 284 17.80 -1.37 1.34
CA GLY A 284 18.12 -0.65 0.11
C GLY A 284 17.25 0.62 -0.02
N THR A 285 16.53 0.75 -1.14
CA THR A 285 15.66 1.90 -1.44
C THR A 285 14.16 1.64 -1.20
N ALA A 286 13.81 0.49 -0.61
CA ALA A 286 12.44 0.26 -0.16
C ALA A 286 12.15 1.15 1.06
N GLN A 287 10.93 1.69 1.18
CA GLN A 287 10.56 2.46 2.36
C GLN A 287 10.66 1.60 3.62
N ASN A 288 11.31 2.13 4.66
CA ASN A 288 11.25 1.57 6.00
C ASN A 288 9.82 1.58 6.56
N TYR A 289 9.60 0.93 7.71
CA TYR A 289 8.24 0.74 8.24
C TYR A 289 7.54 2.06 8.59
N ILE A 290 8.32 3.10 8.90
CA ILE A 290 7.84 4.44 9.24
C ILE A 290 7.35 5.14 7.96
N GLY A 291 8.12 5.09 6.87
CA GLY A 291 7.73 5.65 5.58
C GLY A 291 6.47 4.99 5.00
N ARG A 292 6.35 3.67 5.14
CA ARG A 292 5.16 2.90 4.74
C ARG A 292 3.91 3.29 5.54
N PHE A 293 4.05 3.50 6.85
CA PHE A 293 2.99 4.01 7.71
C PHE A 293 2.63 5.46 7.36
N GLU A 294 3.63 6.32 7.15
CA GLU A 294 3.47 7.72 6.76
C GLU A 294 2.66 7.84 5.46
N GLU A 295 3.03 7.11 4.41
CA GLU A 295 2.30 7.10 3.14
C GLU A 295 0.85 6.66 3.35
N TYR A 296 0.62 5.57 4.09
CA TYR A 296 -0.75 5.08 4.33
C TYR A 296 -1.61 6.08 5.10
N GLU A 297 -1.09 6.70 6.17
CA GLU A 297 -1.84 7.64 6.99
C GLU A 297 -2.09 8.98 6.26
N ARG A 298 -1.06 9.50 5.58
CA ARG A 298 -1.07 10.83 4.95
C ARG A 298 -1.61 10.83 3.52
N TRP A 299 -1.81 9.66 2.91
CA TRP A 299 -2.50 9.50 1.64
C TRP A 299 -3.75 8.65 1.75
N THR A 300 -3.61 7.32 1.88
CA THR A 300 -4.75 6.37 1.85
C THR A 300 -5.81 6.65 2.92
N LYS A 301 -5.40 7.10 4.11
CA LYS A 301 -6.30 7.43 5.25
C LYS A 301 -6.25 8.91 5.65
N ALA A 302 -5.82 9.79 4.74
CA ALA A 302 -5.82 11.23 5.01
C ALA A 302 -7.23 11.75 5.36
N ALA A 303 -8.26 11.27 4.66
CA ALA A 303 -9.67 11.66 4.72
C ALA A 303 -9.97 13.13 4.37
N ASN A 304 -9.11 14.08 4.75
CA ASN A 304 -9.07 15.46 4.30
C ASN A 304 -7.63 16.02 4.36
N SER A 305 -7.49 17.34 4.19
CA SER A 305 -6.20 18.04 4.20
C SER A 305 -5.43 17.97 5.52
N PHE A 306 -6.11 17.88 6.67
CA PHE A 306 -5.43 17.78 7.96
C PHE A 306 -4.76 16.42 8.13
N GLY A 307 -5.35 15.34 7.59
CA GLY A 307 -4.68 14.04 7.56
C GLY A 307 -3.42 14.00 6.70
N MET A 308 -3.37 14.76 5.60
CA MET A 308 -2.12 14.93 4.84
C MET A 308 -1.03 15.70 5.61
N GLN A 309 -1.40 16.37 6.72
CA GLN A 309 -0.51 17.10 7.63
C GLN A 309 -0.23 16.34 8.93
N ARG A 310 -0.55 15.04 9.02
CA ARG A 310 -0.10 14.18 10.12
C ARG A 310 1.33 13.72 9.85
N PHE A 311 2.25 14.69 9.93
CA PHE A 311 3.66 14.52 9.58
C PHE A 311 4.34 13.48 10.47
N VAL A 312 5.35 12.80 9.93
CA VAL A 312 6.09 11.77 10.65
C VAL A 312 7.57 12.14 10.70
N VAL A 313 8.19 11.95 11.87
CA VAL A 313 9.60 12.26 12.13
C VAL A 313 10.31 11.02 12.68
N ASN A 314 11.42 10.63 12.07
CA ASN A 314 12.22 9.48 12.47
C ASN A 314 13.47 9.91 13.27
N ALA A 315 13.46 9.70 14.59
CA ALA A 315 14.61 9.84 15.47
C ALA A 315 15.24 8.49 15.88
N GLY A 316 14.94 7.42 15.14
CA GLY A 316 15.58 6.12 15.22
C GLY A 316 17.05 6.18 14.84
N ARG A 317 17.88 5.40 15.54
CA ARG A 317 19.35 5.43 15.46
C ARG A 317 19.98 4.10 15.88
N SER A 318 20.83 3.50 15.04
CA SER A 318 21.64 2.33 15.44
C SER A 318 22.45 2.61 16.69
N GLY A 319 22.39 1.69 17.67
CA GLY A 319 23.10 1.82 18.94
C GLY A 319 22.39 2.68 19.99
N ARG A 320 21.19 3.21 19.71
CA ARG A 320 20.33 3.88 20.70
C ARG A 320 19.33 2.89 21.30
N ASP A 321 19.44 2.69 22.61
CA ASP A 321 18.47 1.93 23.42
C ASP A 321 17.40 2.83 24.08
N ALA A 322 16.45 2.23 24.81
CA ALA A 322 15.33 2.94 25.43
C ALA A 322 15.76 4.01 26.45
N ALA A 323 16.85 3.81 27.19
CA ALA A 323 17.39 4.82 28.11
C ALA A 323 18.10 5.94 27.34
N GLY A 324 18.80 5.59 26.26
CA GLY A 324 19.40 6.54 25.31
C GLY A 324 18.35 7.43 24.63
N PHE A 325 17.21 6.88 24.21
CA PHE A 325 16.11 7.65 23.65
C PHE A 325 15.38 8.48 24.71
N ALA A 326 15.06 7.89 25.88
CA ALA A 326 14.41 8.60 26.99
C ALA A 326 15.21 9.84 27.47
N ALA A 327 16.55 9.79 27.39
CA ALA A 327 17.41 10.91 27.77
C ALA A 327 17.35 12.10 26.77
N VAL A 328 17.15 11.84 25.48
CA VAL A 328 17.05 12.90 24.45
C VAL A 328 15.62 13.34 24.15
N LEU A 329 14.62 12.50 24.49
CA LEU A 329 13.21 12.71 24.15
C LEU A 329 12.66 14.11 24.51
N PRO A 330 12.95 14.73 25.67
CA PRO A 330 12.49 16.09 25.95
C PRO A 330 12.96 17.12 24.90
N SER A 331 14.23 17.04 24.49
CA SER A 331 14.78 17.93 23.45
C SER A 331 14.22 17.66 22.06
N LEU A 332 13.71 16.45 21.79
CA LEU A 332 13.02 16.12 20.54
C LEU A 332 11.58 16.62 20.57
N ILE A 333 10.90 16.52 21.71
CA ILE A 333 9.56 17.09 21.93
C ILE A 333 9.60 18.62 21.74
N ASP A 334 10.61 19.29 22.31
CA ASP A 334 10.81 20.74 22.15
C ASP A 334 11.24 21.16 20.72
N LYS A 335 11.71 20.21 19.88
CA LYS A 335 12.16 20.48 18.49
C LYS A 335 11.08 20.24 17.43
N VAL A 336 10.18 19.28 17.61
CA VAL A 336 9.17 18.89 16.59
C VAL A 336 7.73 18.81 17.12
N HIS A 337 7.50 19.17 18.38
CA HIS A 337 6.20 19.25 19.04
C HIS A 337 5.21 18.10 18.70
N PRO A 338 5.60 16.82 18.85
CA PRO A 338 4.74 15.71 18.44
C PRO A 338 3.46 15.62 19.28
N LYS A 339 2.44 14.99 18.70
CA LYS A 339 1.22 14.52 19.38
C LYS A 339 1.38 13.08 19.85
N ALA A 340 2.09 12.23 19.08
CA ALA A 340 2.46 10.88 19.50
C ALA A 340 3.98 10.67 19.53
N VAL A 341 4.45 9.98 20.56
CA VAL A 341 5.78 9.35 20.57
C VAL A 341 5.60 7.85 20.34
N VAL A 342 6.38 7.27 19.44
CA VAL A 342 6.47 5.82 19.22
C VAL A 342 7.84 5.34 19.67
N TYR A 343 7.89 4.27 20.46
CA TYR A 343 9.14 3.55 20.74
C TYR A 343 9.11 2.13 20.15
N ALA A 344 10.17 1.75 19.46
CA ALA A 344 10.39 0.39 18.97
C ALA A 344 11.53 -0.29 19.75
N VAL A 345 11.22 -1.44 20.34
CA VAL A 345 12.17 -2.22 21.13
C VAL A 345 13.06 -3.04 20.18
N GLY A 346 14.32 -2.64 20.05
CA GLY A 346 15.30 -3.26 19.15
C GLY A 346 16.38 -4.08 19.85
N ALA A 347 17.34 -4.57 19.07
CA ALA A 347 18.49 -5.34 19.56
C ALA A 347 19.35 -4.58 20.59
N GLU A 348 19.35 -3.24 20.52
CA GLU A 348 19.97 -2.34 21.49
C GLU A 348 19.38 -2.44 22.90
N ASP A 349 18.11 -2.85 23.02
CA ASP A 349 17.47 -3.14 24.30
C ASP A 349 17.71 -4.60 24.71
N TYR A 350 17.20 -5.57 23.94
CA TYR A 350 17.18 -6.98 24.35
C TYR A 350 18.56 -7.65 24.33
N GLY A 351 19.51 -7.15 23.53
CA GLY A 351 20.91 -7.60 23.50
C GLY A 351 21.70 -7.35 24.78
N LYS A 352 21.14 -6.62 25.75
CA LYS A 352 21.68 -6.48 27.11
C LYS A 352 21.31 -7.64 28.04
N GLY A 353 20.37 -8.49 27.64
CA GLY A 353 19.86 -9.59 28.44
C GLY A 353 19.26 -9.13 29.78
N HIS A 354 19.19 -10.06 30.74
CA HIS A 354 18.47 -9.87 31.99
C HIS A 354 18.93 -8.65 32.82
N GLU A 355 20.21 -8.26 32.75
CA GLU A 355 20.75 -7.11 33.50
C GLU A 355 20.21 -5.74 33.00
N GLY A 356 19.70 -5.66 31.76
CA GLY A 356 19.16 -4.43 31.19
C GLY A 356 17.71 -4.12 31.57
N LEU A 357 16.93 -5.13 32.01
CA LEU A 357 15.47 -5.05 32.19
C LEU A 357 15.03 -3.91 33.14
N ASP A 358 15.76 -3.68 34.23
CA ASP A 358 15.48 -2.63 35.21
C ASP A 358 15.72 -1.21 34.67
N ALA A 359 16.66 -1.04 33.74
CA ALA A 359 16.93 0.25 33.09
C ALA A 359 15.91 0.50 31.97
N TYR A 360 15.66 -0.51 31.15
CA TYR A 360 14.67 -0.53 30.08
C TYR A 360 13.26 -0.20 30.60
N SER A 361 12.76 -0.92 31.61
CA SER A 361 11.40 -0.75 32.14
C SER A 361 11.15 0.66 32.70
N ARG A 362 12.12 1.23 33.42
CA ARG A 362 12.05 2.63 33.90
C ARG A 362 12.08 3.64 32.76
N SER A 363 12.80 3.35 31.68
CA SER A 363 12.89 4.22 30.52
C SER A 363 11.56 4.25 29.76
N LEU A 364 10.91 3.09 29.57
CA LEU A 364 9.56 3.01 28.99
C LEU A 364 8.52 3.82 29.77
N VAL A 365 8.48 3.70 31.10
CA VAL A 365 7.59 4.51 31.96
C VAL A 365 7.91 6.00 31.86
N THR A 366 9.20 6.37 31.79
CA THR A 366 9.63 7.77 31.61
C THR A 366 9.15 8.35 30.28
N MET A 367 9.30 7.59 29.18
CA MET A 367 8.87 8.00 27.84
C MET A 367 7.35 8.09 27.74
N ALA A 368 6.61 7.13 28.31
CA ALA A 368 5.16 7.18 28.38
C ALA A 368 4.68 8.43 29.13
N HIS A 369 5.26 8.76 30.29
CA HIS A 369 4.89 9.99 31.01
C HIS A 369 5.22 11.27 30.23
N ALA A 370 6.38 11.34 29.56
CA ALA A 370 6.73 12.48 28.71
C ALA A 370 5.74 12.65 27.56
N ALA A 371 5.44 11.58 26.83
CA ALA A 371 4.52 11.56 25.70
C ALA A 371 3.07 11.90 26.12
N LEU A 372 2.59 11.37 27.25
CA LEU A 372 1.26 11.64 27.78
C LEU A 372 1.10 13.06 28.35
N ALA A 373 2.19 13.78 28.62
CA ALA A 373 2.17 15.17 29.07
C ALA A 373 2.14 16.18 27.90
N MET A 374 2.49 15.76 26.68
CA MET A 374 2.49 16.63 25.50
C MET A 374 1.09 17.18 25.18
N ARG A 375 1.05 18.29 24.43
CA ARG A 375 -0.18 18.90 23.89
C ARG A 375 -1.24 19.09 25.00
N ASP A 376 -0.85 19.77 26.07
CA ASP A 376 -1.69 20.04 27.27
C ASP A 376 -2.33 18.79 27.91
N GLY A 377 -1.65 17.64 27.85
CA GLY A 377 -2.14 16.37 28.38
C GLY A 377 -3.00 15.57 27.40
N HIS A 378 -3.00 15.92 26.12
CA HIS A 378 -3.65 15.19 25.02
C HIS A 378 -2.71 14.30 24.21
N GLY A 379 -1.40 14.30 24.49
CA GLY A 379 -0.43 13.47 23.76
C GLY A 379 -0.63 11.95 23.92
N CYS A 380 0.00 11.17 23.05
CA CYS A 380 -0.16 9.72 22.95
C CYS A 380 1.18 8.99 22.93
N PHE A 381 1.18 7.72 23.34
CA PHE A 381 2.36 6.84 23.28
C PHE A 381 2.02 5.54 22.55
N ALA A 382 2.90 5.10 21.65
CA ALA A 382 2.82 3.76 21.06
C ALA A 382 4.10 2.98 21.34
N LEU A 383 3.96 1.73 21.75
CA LEU A 383 5.07 0.85 22.12
C LEU A 383 5.04 -0.42 21.27
N GLN A 384 6.00 -0.52 20.34
CA GLN A 384 6.21 -1.71 19.51
C GLN A 384 7.12 -2.67 20.27
N LEU A 385 6.58 -3.83 20.66
CA LEU A 385 7.33 -4.93 21.28
C LEU A 385 8.28 -5.58 20.24
N PRO A 386 9.39 -6.20 20.65
CA PRO A 386 10.36 -6.73 19.69
C PRO A 386 9.76 -7.89 18.88
N HIS A 387 10.07 -7.99 17.59
CA HIS A 387 9.71 -9.16 16.80
C HIS A 387 10.59 -10.36 17.16
N MET A 388 10.17 -11.54 16.69
CA MET A 388 10.88 -12.79 16.90
C MET A 388 12.03 -12.96 15.89
N LEU A 389 13.03 -13.76 16.28
CA LEU A 389 14.27 -13.98 15.51
C LEU A 389 14.43 -15.44 15.06
N GLY A 390 13.69 -16.39 15.66
CA GLY A 390 13.72 -17.81 15.32
C GLY A 390 14.96 -18.55 15.86
N ALA A 391 15.59 -18.02 16.91
CA ALA A 391 16.87 -18.49 17.46
C ALA A 391 16.90 -18.41 18.99
N ASP A 392 18.01 -18.80 19.63
CA ASP A 392 18.18 -18.74 21.10
C ASP A 392 17.89 -17.33 21.69
N GLN A 393 18.06 -16.28 20.88
CA GLN A 393 17.78 -14.88 21.21
C GLN A 393 16.28 -14.59 21.47
N ASP A 394 15.38 -15.45 20.98
CA ASP A 394 13.93 -15.37 21.23
C ASP A 394 13.58 -15.36 22.73
N LYS A 395 14.47 -15.91 23.57
CA LYS A 395 14.33 -15.85 25.03
C LYS A 395 14.36 -14.41 25.53
N ASP A 396 15.37 -13.65 25.14
CA ASP A 396 15.57 -12.29 25.65
C ASP A 396 14.59 -11.31 24.99
N VAL A 397 14.24 -11.53 23.72
CA VAL A 397 13.07 -10.91 23.05
C VAL A 397 11.80 -11.06 23.91
N LYS A 398 11.49 -12.28 24.38
CA LYS A 398 10.31 -12.56 25.21
C LYS A 398 10.40 -11.97 26.62
N GLU A 399 11.58 -11.96 27.27
CA GLU A 399 11.77 -11.27 28.56
C GLU A 399 11.54 -9.75 28.41
N TYR A 400 12.02 -9.12 27.33
CA TYR A 400 11.84 -7.70 27.07
C TYR A 400 10.41 -7.33 26.64
N ALA A 401 9.74 -8.18 25.89
CA ALA A 401 8.31 -8.03 25.57
C ALA A 401 7.46 -8.10 26.86
N GLN A 402 7.74 -9.03 27.76
CA GLN A 402 7.06 -9.14 29.05
C GLN A 402 7.35 -7.93 29.96
N ALA A 403 8.61 -7.51 30.07
CA ALA A 403 9.00 -6.35 30.88
C ALA A 403 8.37 -5.04 30.36
N ALA A 404 8.19 -4.87 29.05
CA ALA A 404 7.43 -3.75 28.49
C ALA A 404 5.97 -3.75 28.94
N ARG A 405 5.32 -4.91 28.97
CA ARG A 405 3.94 -5.05 29.45
C ARG A 405 3.83 -4.73 30.94
N ASP A 406 4.79 -5.18 31.75
CA ASP A 406 4.82 -4.91 33.19
C ASP A 406 5.27 -3.48 33.54
N ALA A 407 6.02 -2.81 32.65
CA ALA A 407 6.26 -1.37 32.71
C ALA A 407 4.96 -0.56 32.51
N MET A 408 4.18 -0.86 31.47
CA MET A 408 2.92 -0.14 31.20
C MET A 408 1.85 -0.37 32.29
N LYS A 409 1.83 -1.53 32.97
CA LYS A 409 0.94 -1.79 34.13
C LYS A 409 1.17 -0.87 35.34
N GLN A 410 2.24 -0.09 35.37
CA GLN A 410 2.52 0.89 36.43
C GLN A 410 1.73 2.20 36.24
N LEU A 411 1.15 2.41 35.06
CA LEU A 411 0.38 3.60 34.70
C LEU A 411 -1.09 3.45 35.08
N ASP A 412 -1.76 4.58 35.31
CA ASP A 412 -3.19 4.60 35.66
C ASP A 412 -4.11 4.33 34.47
N SER A 413 -5.38 4.01 34.76
CA SER A 413 -6.37 3.64 33.76
C SER A 413 -6.89 4.78 32.87
N GLN A 414 -6.53 6.03 33.13
CA GLN A 414 -6.77 7.17 32.23
C GLN A 414 -5.56 7.39 31.30
N SER A 415 -4.34 7.35 31.84
CA SER A 415 -3.09 7.34 31.05
C SER A 415 -3.10 6.23 30.00
N LEU A 416 -3.47 5.01 30.41
CA LEU A 416 -3.54 3.83 29.55
C LEU A 416 -4.57 3.91 28.40
N GLN A 417 -5.49 4.88 28.40
CA GLN A 417 -6.41 5.11 27.27
C GLN A 417 -5.79 5.86 26.09
N ARG A 418 -4.58 6.42 26.29
CA ARG A 418 -3.76 7.11 25.27
C ARG A 418 -2.48 6.33 24.96
N ILE A 419 -2.47 5.01 25.22
CA ILE A 419 -1.36 4.12 24.92
C ILE A 419 -1.81 2.95 24.01
N VAL A 420 -1.05 2.70 22.96
CA VAL A 420 -1.16 1.48 22.13
C VAL A 420 0.08 0.63 22.34
N ILE A 421 -0.10 -0.67 22.59
CA ILE A 421 0.99 -1.66 22.55
C ILE A 421 0.80 -2.48 21.27
N VAL A 422 1.83 -2.55 20.44
CA VAL A 422 1.86 -3.37 19.23
C VAL A 422 2.72 -4.59 19.49
N ASP A 423 2.11 -5.77 19.50
CA ASP A 423 2.77 -7.01 19.91
C ASP A 423 3.36 -7.78 18.74
N HIS A 424 4.45 -7.26 18.16
CA HIS A 424 5.17 -7.97 17.11
C HIS A 424 5.72 -9.33 17.61
N THR A 425 5.98 -9.49 18.92
CA THR A 425 6.43 -10.76 19.50
C THR A 425 5.40 -11.88 19.29
N THR A 426 4.15 -11.65 19.71
CA THR A 426 3.05 -12.61 19.51
C THR A 426 2.64 -12.75 18.05
N LEU A 427 2.70 -11.65 17.28
CA LEU A 427 2.33 -11.66 15.86
C LEU A 427 3.35 -12.42 14.98
N THR A 428 4.62 -12.52 15.38
CA THR A 428 5.67 -13.16 14.55
C THR A 428 6.13 -14.54 15.05
N GLN A 429 5.86 -14.93 16.30
CA GLN A 429 6.39 -16.19 16.89
C GLN A 429 6.00 -17.48 16.16
N ASN A 430 4.88 -17.48 15.43
CA ASN A 430 4.37 -18.61 14.66
C ASN A 430 4.11 -18.22 13.19
N ASP A 431 4.57 -17.04 12.76
CA ASP A 431 4.39 -16.54 11.39
C ASP A 431 5.53 -17.04 10.51
N ALA A 432 5.27 -18.12 9.78
CA ALA A 432 6.27 -18.74 8.90
C ALA A 432 6.74 -17.80 7.77
N ASP A 433 5.85 -16.93 7.28
CA ASP A 433 6.14 -15.96 6.22
C ASP A 433 7.14 -14.90 6.74
N PHE A 434 6.89 -14.36 7.94
CA PHE A 434 7.80 -13.44 8.60
C PHE A 434 9.15 -14.10 8.96
N LEU A 435 9.14 -15.32 9.47
CA LEU A 435 10.35 -16.03 9.91
C LEU A 435 11.22 -16.53 8.75
N GLU A 436 10.64 -16.81 7.57
CA GLU A 436 11.40 -17.24 6.38
C GLU A 436 11.80 -16.06 5.47
N HIS A 437 11.00 -14.99 5.39
CA HIS A 437 11.18 -13.92 4.39
C HIS A 437 11.35 -12.52 4.99
N GLY A 438 10.83 -12.24 6.19
CA GLY A 438 10.86 -10.90 6.81
C GLY A 438 12.21 -10.43 7.34
N MET A 439 13.24 -11.29 7.38
CA MET A 439 14.53 -10.97 8.01
C MET A 439 15.73 -11.32 7.12
N SER A 440 16.86 -10.68 7.38
CA SER A 440 18.15 -11.01 6.78
C SER A 440 19.28 -10.77 7.76
N ASN A 441 20.03 -11.81 8.09
CA ASN A 441 21.08 -11.81 9.12
C ASN A 441 20.61 -11.38 10.54
N GLY A 442 19.34 -11.62 10.88
CA GLY A 442 18.79 -11.33 12.21
C GLY A 442 18.38 -9.86 12.43
N VAL A 443 18.20 -9.09 11.36
CA VAL A 443 17.48 -7.82 11.35
C VAL A 443 16.37 -7.85 10.30
N LEU A 444 15.38 -6.96 10.42
CA LEU A 444 14.36 -6.74 9.38
C LEU A 444 15.01 -6.43 8.02
N ASN A 445 14.44 -6.99 6.95
CA ASN A 445 14.71 -6.56 5.58
C ASN A 445 13.54 -5.73 5.02
N ALA A 446 13.61 -5.32 3.75
CA ALA A 446 12.56 -4.55 3.08
C ALA A 446 11.14 -5.17 3.16
N GLU A 447 11.01 -6.49 3.28
CA GLU A 447 9.74 -7.21 3.40
C GLU A 447 9.25 -7.25 4.85
N GLY A 448 10.12 -7.58 5.81
CA GLY A 448 9.79 -7.50 7.24
C GLY A 448 9.41 -6.09 7.67
N HIS A 449 10.06 -5.06 7.13
CA HIS A 449 9.63 -3.67 7.30
C HIS A 449 8.21 -3.42 6.79
N GLU A 450 7.78 -4.02 5.68
CA GLU A 450 6.39 -3.93 5.20
C GLU A 450 5.42 -4.69 6.11
N MET A 451 5.80 -5.86 6.63
CA MET A 451 4.99 -6.64 7.57
C MET A 451 4.81 -5.91 8.91
N ILE A 452 5.90 -5.41 9.50
CA ILE A 452 5.88 -4.60 10.74
C ILE A 452 5.05 -3.33 10.54
N ALA A 453 5.18 -2.65 9.39
CA ALA A 453 4.37 -1.47 9.08
C ALA A 453 2.86 -1.78 9.04
N LYS A 454 2.46 -2.89 8.40
CA LYS A 454 1.06 -3.36 8.39
C LYS A 454 0.56 -3.68 9.81
N GLN A 455 1.37 -4.37 10.62
CA GLN A 455 1.04 -4.72 12.00
C GLN A 455 0.86 -3.46 12.88
N PHE A 456 1.79 -2.50 12.80
CA PHE A 456 1.69 -1.20 13.49
C PHE A 456 0.46 -0.41 13.06
N THR A 457 0.28 -0.24 11.74
CA THR A 457 -0.85 0.47 11.13
C THR A 457 -2.19 -0.09 11.61
N ASN A 458 -2.35 -1.42 11.59
CA ASN A 458 -3.56 -2.08 12.05
C ASN A 458 -3.81 -1.86 13.56
N ALA A 459 -2.76 -1.85 14.38
CA ALA A 459 -2.89 -1.64 15.82
C ALA A 459 -3.25 -0.19 16.19
N VAL A 460 -2.67 0.81 15.52
CA VAL A 460 -2.96 2.23 15.81
C VAL A 460 -4.23 2.73 15.12
N MET A 461 -4.44 2.43 13.83
CA MET A 461 -5.59 2.92 13.04
C MET A 461 -6.81 1.99 13.09
N GLY A 462 -6.62 0.70 13.37
CA GLY A 462 -7.69 -0.32 13.38
C GLY A 462 -8.09 -0.86 12.00
N THR A 463 -7.31 -0.58 10.94
CA THR A 463 -7.55 -1.05 9.56
C THR A 463 -6.26 -0.96 8.72
N ILE A 464 -6.09 -1.89 7.76
CA ILE A 464 -5.11 -1.84 6.66
C ILE A 464 -5.80 -1.83 5.27
N ASP A 465 -7.07 -1.41 5.20
CA ASP A 465 -7.84 -1.41 3.94
C ASP A 465 -7.23 -0.42 2.93
N GLY A 466 -6.77 -0.90 1.78
CA GLY A 466 -6.10 -0.08 0.77
C GLY A 466 -4.62 0.19 1.04
N TYR A 467 -3.97 -0.60 1.89
CA TYR A 467 -2.52 -0.59 2.03
C TYR A 467 -1.87 -0.97 0.70
N ALA A 468 -1.01 -0.10 0.15
CA ALA A 468 -0.34 -0.38 -1.10
C ALA A 468 0.77 -1.43 -0.89
N PRO A 469 0.85 -2.48 -1.73
CA PRO A 469 2.03 -3.34 -1.77
C PRO A 469 3.22 -2.57 -2.35
N ARG A 470 4.44 -3.10 -2.19
CA ARG A 470 5.56 -2.70 -3.06
C ARG A 470 5.31 -3.24 -4.47
N GLU A 471 5.44 -2.42 -5.50
CA GLU A 471 5.24 -2.84 -6.90
C GLU A 471 6.51 -2.63 -7.73
N GLY A 472 6.90 -3.67 -8.48
CA GLY A 472 8.15 -3.70 -9.26
C GLY A 472 9.40 -3.96 -8.41
N GLU A 473 10.46 -4.45 -9.07
CA GLU A 473 11.79 -4.61 -8.49
C GLU A 473 12.78 -3.69 -9.21
N TRP A 474 13.45 -2.81 -8.47
CA TRP A 474 14.51 -1.98 -9.03
C TRP A 474 15.88 -2.58 -8.69
N THR A 475 16.65 -2.96 -9.71
CA THR A 475 18.04 -3.41 -9.51
C THR A 475 18.93 -2.20 -9.21
N ILE A 476 19.54 -2.18 -8.03
CA ILE A 476 20.47 -1.11 -7.63
C ILE A 476 21.89 -1.32 -8.18
N GLY A 477 22.59 -0.22 -8.41
CA GLY A 477 23.98 -0.15 -8.87
C GLY A 477 24.64 1.17 -8.48
N ALA A 478 25.87 1.39 -8.94
CA ALA A 478 26.63 2.60 -8.65
C ALA A 478 27.03 3.35 -9.93
N ARG A 479 26.76 4.65 -9.95
CA ARG A 479 27.09 5.60 -11.04
C ARG A 479 27.61 6.89 -10.41
N ALA A 480 28.81 7.33 -10.80
CA ALA A 480 29.39 8.59 -10.31
C ALA A 480 28.40 9.76 -10.39
N ASN A 481 28.33 10.58 -9.34
CA ASN A 481 27.43 11.72 -9.29
C ASN A 481 28.07 12.94 -9.97
N THR A 482 27.40 13.44 -11.01
CA THR A 482 27.87 14.51 -11.90
C THR A 482 27.22 15.86 -11.61
N TYR A 483 26.36 15.95 -10.60
CA TYR A 483 25.83 17.23 -10.14
C TYR A 483 26.85 17.92 -9.23
N HIS A 484 27.03 19.22 -9.42
CA HIS A 484 28.08 20.02 -8.79
C HIS A 484 27.52 21.39 -8.37
N VAL A 485 28.07 21.96 -7.29
CA VAL A 485 27.74 23.31 -6.81
C VAL A 485 27.82 24.33 -7.95
N GLN A 486 26.71 25.00 -8.23
CA GLN A 486 26.68 26.12 -9.18
C GLN A 486 27.43 27.32 -8.58
N ASP A 487 28.32 27.97 -9.35
CA ASP A 487 29.09 29.15 -8.93
C ASP A 487 28.21 30.25 -8.28
N ALA A 488 27.00 30.43 -8.81
CA ALA A 488 26.02 31.41 -8.34
C ALA A 488 25.54 31.19 -6.89
N TYR A 489 25.61 29.96 -6.37
CA TYR A 489 25.18 29.59 -5.02
C TYR A 489 26.30 28.96 -4.17
N ALA A 490 27.56 29.14 -4.57
CA ALA A 490 28.73 28.57 -3.89
C ALA A 490 28.84 29.01 -2.42
N ALA A 491 28.36 30.22 -2.09
CA ALA A 491 28.28 30.71 -0.70
C ALA A 491 27.23 29.94 0.13
N GLN A 492 26.04 29.71 -0.41
CA GLN A 492 24.98 28.94 0.25
C GLN A 492 25.39 27.47 0.42
N ALA A 493 26.05 26.89 -0.58
CA ALA A 493 26.65 25.55 -0.50
C ALA A 493 27.70 25.46 0.62
N GLN A 494 28.51 26.52 0.81
CA GLN A 494 29.47 26.56 1.91
C GLN A 494 28.77 26.63 3.27
N LEU A 495 27.72 27.45 3.43
CA LEU A 495 26.94 27.50 4.68
C LEU A 495 26.30 26.14 5.05
N ILE A 496 25.90 25.34 4.04
CA ILE A 496 25.40 23.97 4.27
C ILE A 496 26.55 23.05 4.74
N ARG A 497 27.71 23.09 4.07
CA ARG A 497 28.90 22.34 4.51
C ARG A 497 29.35 22.73 5.92
N ASP A 498 29.35 24.02 6.25
CA ASP A 498 29.78 24.53 7.55
C ASP A 498 28.84 24.02 8.67
N LYS A 499 27.53 23.99 8.44
CA LYS A 499 26.55 23.34 9.36
C LYS A 499 26.79 21.83 9.47
N VAL A 500 27.04 21.14 8.36
CA VAL A 500 27.26 19.67 8.34
C VAL A 500 28.58 19.27 9.00
N ALA A 501 29.60 20.14 8.96
CA ALA A 501 30.87 19.94 9.66
C ALA A 501 30.78 20.12 11.19
N ASP A 502 29.75 20.82 11.70
CA ASP A 502 29.45 20.91 13.14
C ASP A 502 28.72 19.64 13.60
N THR A 503 29.49 18.58 13.88
CA THR A 503 28.96 17.28 14.34
C THR A 503 28.43 17.31 15.78
N ASP A 504 28.76 18.34 16.56
CA ASP A 504 28.30 18.48 17.96
C ASP A 504 26.87 19.06 18.04
N ARG A 505 26.38 19.67 16.95
CA ARG A 505 25.01 20.21 16.81
C ARG A 505 24.17 19.34 15.87
N PRO A 506 23.14 18.62 16.38
CA PRO A 506 22.15 17.95 15.54
C PRO A 506 21.20 18.95 14.86
N LEU A 507 21.11 18.87 13.53
CA LEU A 507 20.37 19.78 12.65
C LEU A 507 18.92 19.29 12.40
N VAL A 508 18.08 20.20 11.91
CA VAL A 508 16.75 19.87 11.38
C VAL A 508 16.70 20.25 9.90
N TRP A 509 16.46 19.26 9.04
CA TRP A 509 16.33 19.38 7.58
C TRP A 509 14.86 19.27 7.19
N LEU A 510 14.26 20.34 6.67
CA LEU A 510 12.83 20.39 6.37
C LEU A 510 12.58 20.44 4.86
N PHE A 511 11.88 19.41 4.35
CA PHE A 511 11.44 19.29 2.97
C PHE A 511 9.96 19.69 2.86
N MET A 512 9.70 20.90 2.37
CA MET A 512 8.36 21.47 2.23
C MET A 512 7.99 21.62 0.76
N GLY A 513 6.78 21.24 0.38
CA GLY A 513 6.36 21.32 -1.02
C GLY A 513 4.96 20.77 -1.33
N ASP A 514 4.76 20.42 -2.59
CA ASP A 514 3.53 19.79 -3.08
C ASP A 514 3.61 18.25 -3.16
N SER A 515 2.84 17.60 -4.03
CA SER A 515 2.81 16.14 -4.17
C SER A 515 4.18 15.54 -4.53
N ILE A 516 5.04 16.27 -5.25
CA ILE A 516 6.38 15.80 -5.62
C ILE A 516 7.32 15.76 -4.40
N THR A 517 7.08 16.59 -3.38
CA THR A 517 7.81 16.48 -2.10
C THR A 517 7.12 15.53 -1.13
N HIS A 518 5.78 15.47 -1.13
CA HIS A 518 5.02 14.53 -0.30
C HIS A 518 5.40 13.06 -0.60
N GLY A 519 5.64 12.71 -1.87
CA GLY A 519 6.18 11.40 -2.26
C GLY A 519 5.21 10.21 -2.15
N ALA A 520 3.94 10.44 -1.80
CA ALA A 520 2.94 9.38 -1.73
C ALA A 520 2.42 8.96 -3.12
N MET A 521 1.84 7.75 -3.20
CA MET A 521 1.23 7.08 -4.36
C MET A 521 2.19 6.68 -5.48
N HIS A 522 3.10 7.56 -5.87
CA HIS A 522 3.85 7.44 -7.14
C HIS A 522 5.18 6.70 -7.02
N LEU A 523 5.52 6.23 -5.82
CA LEU A 523 6.77 5.53 -5.52
C LEU A 523 6.60 4.03 -5.26
N HIS A 524 5.36 3.54 -5.18
CA HIS A 524 5.04 2.10 -5.14
C HIS A 524 5.85 1.31 -4.07
N GLY A 525 5.99 1.88 -2.87
CA GLY A 525 6.74 1.30 -1.75
C GLY A 525 8.24 1.58 -1.73
N TYR A 526 8.76 2.41 -2.65
CA TYR A 526 10.14 2.90 -2.67
C TYR A 526 10.25 4.34 -2.14
N GLU A 527 11.47 4.77 -1.79
CA GLU A 527 11.70 5.98 -1.02
C GLU A 527 11.61 7.31 -1.80
N SER A 528 11.09 8.32 -1.11
CA SER A 528 11.06 9.70 -1.54
C SER A 528 12.42 10.40 -1.40
N ILE A 529 12.51 11.66 -1.86
CA ILE A 529 13.76 12.43 -1.77
C ILE A 529 14.17 12.68 -0.31
N ALA A 530 13.19 12.86 0.59
CA ALA A 530 13.44 13.09 2.00
C ALA A 530 13.94 11.81 2.71
N GLN A 531 13.39 10.64 2.35
CA GLN A 531 13.80 9.35 2.92
C GLN A 531 15.20 8.92 2.44
N LEU A 532 15.47 9.01 1.12
CA LEU A 532 16.82 8.81 0.56
C LEU A 532 17.86 9.77 1.19
N PHE A 533 17.46 11.02 1.44
CA PHE A 533 18.32 11.99 2.12
C PHE A 533 18.51 11.69 3.61
N GLU A 534 17.51 11.11 4.28
CA GLU A 534 17.64 10.67 5.68
C GLU A 534 18.63 9.51 5.83
N GLN A 535 18.53 8.48 4.99
CA GLN A 535 19.52 7.39 4.97
C GLN A 535 20.94 7.95 4.75
N TYR A 536 21.11 8.84 3.76
CA TYR A 536 22.40 9.48 3.45
C TYR A 536 22.97 10.33 4.61
N ILE A 537 22.16 11.19 5.24
CA ILE A 537 22.66 12.06 6.32
C ILE A 537 23.03 11.24 7.56
N LYS A 538 22.26 10.20 7.89
CA LYS A 538 22.48 9.35 9.07
C LYS A 538 23.62 8.35 8.90
N GLU A 539 23.69 7.65 7.76
CA GLU A 539 24.70 6.61 7.52
C GLU A 539 25.97 7.14 6.85
N ASP A 540 25.87 7.69 5.63
CA ASP A 540 27.03 8.04 4.81
C ASP A 540 27.80 9.24 5.38
N LEU A 541 27.10 10.20 6.00
CA LEU A 541 27.70 11.32 6.73
C LEU A 541 27.75 11.12 8.26
N GLY A 542 27.21 10.01 8.78
CA GLY A 542 27.26 9.65 10.20
C GLY A 542 26.44 10.53 11.15
N ARG A 543 25.61 11.46 10.65
CA ARG A 543 24.86 12.46 11.45
C ARG A 543 23.54 11.89 11.97
N GLN A 544 23.62 10.76 12.68
CA GLN A 544 22.46 9.99 13.16
C GLN A 544 21.49 10.73 14.13
N ASP A 545 21.84 11.92 14.61
CA ASP A 545 20.96 12.75 15.43
C ASP A 545 20.27 13.88 14.65
N ASP A 546 20.62 14.09 13.37
CA ASP A 546 19.88 15.00 12.48
C ASP A 546 18.48 14.44 12.21
N LEU A 547 17.50 15.34 12.15
CA LEU A 547 16.12 15.01 11.82
C LEU A 547 15.81 15.46 10.38
N VAL A 548 15.22 14.58 9.58
CA VAL A 548 14.60 14.95 8.31
C VAL A 548 13.09 14.98 8.47
N VAL A 549 12.46 16.08 8.04
CA VAL A 549 11.01 16.32 8.21
C VAL A 549 10.38 16.61 6.85
N ASN A 550 9.46 15.76 6.40
CA ASN A 550 8.75 15.94 5.12
C ASN A 550 7.38 16.61 5.33
N THR A 551 7.33 17.93 5.18
CA THR A 551 6.07 18.70 5.25
C THR A 551 5.41 18.95 3.88
N GLY A 552 5.81 18.21 2.84
CA GLY A 552 5.14 18.22 1.55
C GLY A 552 3.69 17.75 1.63
N VAL A 553 2.76 18.42 0.94
CA VAL A 553 1.32 18.10 0.96
C VAL A 553 0.77 18.06 -0.47
N SER A 554 0.13 16.95 -0.85
CA SER A 554 -0.41 16.77 -2.21
C SER A 554 -1.37 17.89 -2.63
N GLY A 555 -1.09 18.51 -3.78
CA GLY A 555 -1.87 19.63 -4.33
C GLY A 555 -1.61 21.00 -3.69
N ALA A 556 -0.66 21.14 -2.77
CA ALA A 556 -0.28 22.41 -2.17
C ALA A 556 0.29 23.43 -3.18
N VAL A 557 0.22 24.70 -2.82
CA VAL A 557 0.66 25.88 -3.59
C VAL A 557 1.31 26.91 -2.65
N ALA A 558 1.91 27.98 -3.16
CA ALA A 558 2.43 29.05 -2.31
C ALA A 558 1.29 29.76 -1.54
N ASP A 559 0.24 30.23 -2.24
CA ASP A 559 -1.04 30.59 -1.65
C ASP A 559 -2.22 30.20 -2.55
N SER A 560 -3.40 30.00 -1.96
CA SER A 560 -4.61 29.51 -2.63
C SER A 560 -5.80 30.43 -2.33
N GLY A 561 -6.25 31.18 -3.34
CA GLY A 561 -7.41 32.08 -3.19
C GLY A 561 -8.72 31.36 -2.83
N ALA A 562 -8.91 30.12 -3.30
CA ALA A 562 -10.16 29.37 -3.15
C ALA A 562 -10.20 28.42 -1.94
N GLU A 563 -9.07 27.83 -1.58
CA GLU A 563 -9.01 26.71 -0.61
C GLU A 563 -7.85 26.91 0.36
N ALA A 564 -8.14 27.33 1.60
CA ALA A 564 -7.10 27.72 2.57
C ALA A 564 -6.11 26.60 2.89
N TRP A 565 -6.54 25.32 2.88
CA TRP A 565 -5.67 24.17 3.14
C TRP A 565 -4.55 23.98 2.11
N ARG A 566 -4.74 24.44 0.86
CA ARG A 566 -3.71 24.29 -0.19
C ARG A 566 -2.58 25.31 -0.03
N SER A 567 -2.85 26.42 0.62
CA SER A 567 -1.89 27.51 0.83
C SER A 567 -0.77 27.10 1.79
N THR A 568 0.47 27.20 1.34
CA THR A 568 1.63 27.04 2.24
C THR A 568 1.80 28.25 3.14
N VAL A 569 1.53 29.47 2.66
CA VAL A 569 1.56 30.70 3.48
C VAL A 569 0.57 30.65 4.66
N ARG A 570 -0.64 30.10 4.48
CA ARG A 570 -1.67 30.08 5.55
C ARG A 570 -1.55 28.92 6.53
N ASN A 571 -0.75 27.92 6.22
CA ASN A 571 -0.44 26.77 7.09
C ASN A 571 1.08 26.72 7.36
N ILE A 572 1.75 27.88 7.32
CA ILE A 572 3.22 27.98 7.45
C ILE A 572 3.67 27.60 8.86
N HIS A 573 2.80 27.80 9.85
CA HIS A 573 3.01 27.40 11.23
C HIS A 573 3.22 25.89 11.32
N GLU A 574 2.22 25.12 10.88
CA GLU A 574 2.18 23.66 10.95
C GLU A 574 3.18 22.99 9.98
N ARG A 575 3.54 23.66 8.87
CA ARG A 575 4.46 23.12 7.84
C ARG A 575 5.92 23.52 7.99
N MET A 576 6.24 24.51 8.83
CA MET A 576 7.61 25.05 8.90
C MET A 576 7.97 25.63 10.28
N GLU A 577 7.18 26.58 10.81
CA GLU A 577 7.58 27.35 12.00
C GLU A 577 7.85 26.44 13.21
N VAL A 578 6.99 25.43 13.40
CA VAL A 578 7.04 24.43 14.50
C VAL A 578 8.38 23.70 14.59
N TYR A 579 9.14 23.55 13.50
CA TYR A 579 10.33 22.69 13.45
C TYR A 579 11.66 23.43 13.62
N HIS A 580 11.63 24.77 13.71
CA HIS A 580 12.81 25.65 13.75
C HIS A 580 13.99 25.22 12.83
N PRO A 581 13.73 24.95 11.53
CA PRO A 581 14.66 24.21 10.68
C PRO A 581 15.99 24.94 10.42
N ASP A 582 17.08 24.18 10.31
CA ASP A 582 18.43 24.67 10.02
C ASP A 582 18.71 24.75 8.51
N ILE A 583 18.13 23.84 7.73
CA ILE A 583 18.11 23.88 6.27
C ILE A 583 16.68 23.59 5.79
N VAL A 584 16.18 24.39 4.85
CA VAL A 584 14.83 24.24 4.27
C VAL A 584 14.91 24.03 2.76
N SER A 585 14.47 22.86 2.30
CA SER A 585 14.18 22.56 0.89
C SER A 585 12.73 22.96 0.57
N ILE A 586 12.52 23.93 -0.32
CA ILE A 586 11.20 24.33 -0.82
C ILE A 586 11.01 23.83 -2.25
N GLN A 587 9.94 23.09 -2.54
CA GLN A 587 9.52 22.74 -3.92
C GLN A 587 8.02 23.00 -4.10
N LEU A 588 7.70 24.13 -4.72
CA LEU A 588 6.35 24.61 -5.03
C LEU A 588 6.35 25.17 -6.47
N GLY A 589 5.17 25.46 -7.03
CA GLY A 589 5.04 26.01 -8.38
C GLY A 589 4.45 25.03 -9.41
N THR A 590 4.27 23.75 -9.08
CA THR A 590 3.64 22.76 -9.97
C THR A 590 2.13 22.99 -10.05
N ASN A 591 1.53 23.21 -8.89
CA ASN A 591 0.09 23.39 -8.72
C ASN A 591 -0.36 24.85 -8.82
N ASP A 592 0.56 25.81 -8.71
CA ASP A 592 0.29 27.24 -8.71
C ASP A 592 -0.21 27.69 -10.10
N THR A 593 -1.43 28.24 -10.15
CA THR A 593 -2.15 28.51 -11.41
C THR A 593 -2.28 29.99 -11.78
N ASP A 594 -1.62 30.88 -11.04
CA ASP A 594 -2.00 32.29 -11.03
C ASP A 594 -1.44 33.06 -12.24
N ALA A 595 -2.30 33.87 -12.87
CA ALA A 595 -2.05 34.52 -14.15
C ALA A 595 -1.41 35.91 -14.04
N THR A 596 -1.02 36.32 -12.83
CA THR A 596 -0.33 37.60 -12.58
C THR A 596 1.08 37.37 -12.06
N GLN A 597 2.02 38.25 -12.45
CA GLN A 597 3.44 38.07 -12.16
C GLN A 597 3.75 38.09 -10.65
N ASP A 598 2.98 38.88 -9.91
CA ASP A 598 3.37 39.38 -8.58
C ASP A 598 2.87 38.51 -7.42
N SER A 599 1.87 37.65 -7.62
CA SER A 599 1.29 36.87 -6.51
C SER A 599 2.19 35.73 -6.06
N TYR A 600 2.50 34.79 -6.95
CA TYR A 600 3.37 33.66 -6.65
C TYR A 600 4.75 34.10 -6.11
N GLU A 601 5.37 35.11 -6.72
CA GLU A 601 6.65 35.63 -6.23
C GLU A 601 6.54 36.20 -4.80
N ARG A 602 5.52 37.04 -4.52
CA ARG A 602 5.27 37.55 -3.15
C ARG A 602 4.96 36.46 -2.13
N HIS A 603 4.30 35.37 -2.52
CA HIS A 603 3.97 34.28 -1.59
C HIS A 603 5.21 33.43 -1.27
N LEU A 604 6.11 33.20 -2.23
CA LEU A 604 7.45 32.65 -1.94
C LEU A 604 8.28 33.59 -1.05
N GLU A 605 8.24 34.91 -1.29
CA GLU A 605 8.89 35.90 -0.41
C GLU A 605 8.33 35.86 1.01
N GLN A 606 7.02 35.67 1.20
CA GLN A 606 6.41 35.50 2.53
C GLN A 606 6.92 34.24 3.23
N ILE A 607 7.02 33.11 2.52
CA ILE A 607 7.56 31.85 3.06
C ILE A 607 9.04 32.02 3.47
N VAL A 608 9.86 32.67 2.63
CA VAL A 608 11.27 32.98 2.94
C VAL A 608 11.41 33.87 4.18
N ASN A 609 10.56 34.88 4.31
CA ASN A 609 10.57 35.78 5.46
C ASN A 609 10.07 35.10 6.75
N ALA A 610 9.12 34.17 6.66
CA ALA A 610 8.70 33.35 7.79
C ALA A 610 9.85 32.44 8.28
N ILE A 611 10.51 31.71 7.38
CA ILE A 611 11.68 30.88 7.71
C ILE A 611 12.76 31.69 8.44
N ARG A 612 13.07 32.89 7.94
CA ARG A 612 14.07 33.79 8.55
C ARG A 612 13.63 34.43 9.87
N ALA A 613 12.33 34.51 10.14
CA ALA A 613 11.80 34.92 11.44
C ALA A 613 11.85 33.78 12.47
N THR A 614 11.62 32.54 12.03
CA THR A 614 11.71 31.31 12.85
C THR A 614 13.16 30.95 13.18
N ASN A 615 14.07 31.05 12.22
CA ASN A 615 15.51 30.82 12.36
C ASN A 615 16.30 31.73 11.39
N PRO A 616 16.92 32.83 11.89
CA PRO A 616 17.73 33.74 11.07
C PRO A 616 18.93 33.07 10.39
N ASP A 617 19.45 31.97 10.96
CA ASP A 617 20.62 31.23 10.47
C ASP A 617 20.23 30.07 9.53
N ALA A 618 18.96 29.96 9.11
CA ALA A 618 18.48 28.90 8.22
C ALA A 618 18.96 29.09 6.78
N VAL A 619 19.50 28.03 6.16
CA VAL A 619 19.82 28.03 4.73
C VAL A 619 18.61 27.56 3.92
N ILE A 620 18.21 28.35 2.93
CA ILE A 620 17.03 28.07 2.10
C ILE A 620 17.47 27.62 0.72
N VAL A 621 16.98 26.45 0.30
CA VAL A 621 17.20 25.81 -1.00
C VAL A 621 15.86 25.71 -1.73
N MET A 622 15.69 26.48 -2.80
CA MET A 622 14.53 26.38 -3.67
C MET A 622 14.80 25.36 -4.78
N ARG A 623 14.14 24.19 -4.71
CA ARG A 623 14.15 23.20 -5.79
C ARG A 623 12.99 23.53 -6.73
N SER A 624 13.25 23.68 -8.02
CA SER A 624 12.15 23.90 -8.98
C SER A 624 11.19 22.70 -9.02
N PRO A 625 9.95 22.88 -9.52
CA PRO A 625 9.15 21.77 -10.03
C PRO A 625 9.95 20.94 -11.05
N THR A 626 9.67 19.64 -11.12
CA THR A 626 10.13 18.75 -12.19
C THR A 626 9.31 18.96 -13.47
N PRO A 627 9.75 18.44 -14.64
CA PRO A 627 8.99 18.54 -15.88
C PRO A 627 7.56 17.98 -15.83
N ALA A 628 6.72 18.48 -16.73
CA ALA A 628 5.36 17.98 -16.93
C ALA A 628 5.05 17.79 -18.42
N LYS A 629 4.49 16.62 -18.77
CA LYS A 629 4.25 16.17 -20.15
C LYS A 629 3.09 16.91 -20.82
N ASN A 630 2.03 17.13 -20.05
CA ASN A 630 0.72 17.58 -20.51
C ASN A 630 0.30 18.92 -19.88
N ASP A 631 -0.57 19.65 -20.57
CA ASP A 631 -1.26 20.82 -20.03
C ASP A 631 -2.38 20.43 -19.05
N PRO A 632 -2.72 21.29 -18.07
CA PRO A 632 -2.23 22.66 -17.87
C PRO A 632 -0.90 22.77 -17.10
N TYR A 633 -0.31 21.66 -16.64
CA TYR A 633 0.94 21.71 -15.86
C TYR A 633 2.11 22.18 -16.71
N ARG A 634 2.29 21.64 -17.92
CA ARG A 634 3.38 21.99 -18.85
C ARG A 634 3.48 23.49 -19.13
N SER A 635 2.37 24.18 -19.41
CA SER A 635 2.36 25.62 -19.66
C SER A 635 2.56 26.50 -18.42
N ARG A 636 2.28 26.02 -17.19
CA ARG A 636 2.58 26.76 -15.94
C ARG A 636 4.07 26.79 -15.60
N LEU A 637 4.79 25.71 -15.93
CA LEU A 637 6.21 25.58 -15.61
C LEU A 637 7.10 26.35 -16.60
N ARG A 638 6.72 26.33 -17.89
CA ARG A 638 7.53 26.87 -19.00
C ARG A 638 7.52 28.39 -19.11
N THR A 639 8.52 28.89 -19.85
CA THR A 639 8.76 30.32 -20.18
C THR A 639 9.23 31.17 -19.00
N ASP A 640 9.78 32.34 -19.31
CA ASP A 640 10.22 33.36 -18.34
C ASP A 640 9.11 33.79 -17.36
N SER A 641 7.84 33.57 -17.72
CA SER A 641 6.67 33.88 -16.90
C SER A 641 6.11 32.68 -16.11
N GLY A 642 6.66 31.48 -16.30
CA GLY A 642 6.30 30.26 -15.58
C GLY A 642 6.93 30.15 -14.18
N SER A 643 6.44 29.22 -13.38
CA SER A 643 6.79 29.10 -11.95
C SER A 643 8.26 28.79 -11.69
N VAL A 644 8.94 28.08 -12.60
CA VAL A 644 10.39 27.78 -12.55
C VAL A 644 11.21 29.07 -12.58
N ALA A 645 11.01 29.91 -13.62
CA ALA A 645 11.69 31.18 -13.78
C ALA A 645 11.35 32.19 -12.67
N ARG A 646 10.12 32.13 -12.14
CA ARG A 646 9.69 32.92 -10.96
C ARG A 646 10.43 32.52 -9.70
N MET A 647 10.49 31.22 -9.41
CA MET A 647 11.16 30.71 -8.22
C MET A 647 12.65 31.07 -8.24
N LYS A 648 13.33 30.94 -9.39
CA LYS A 648 14.72 31.41 -9.52
C LYS A 648 14.85 32.90 -9.23
N ARG A 649 13.99 33.76 -9.79
CA ARG A 649 14.02 35.20 -9.51
C ARG A 649 13.80 35.54 -8.03
N VAL A 650 12.97 34.79 -7.31
CA VAL A 650 12.82 34.98 -5.85
C VAL A 650 14.09 34.52 -5.12
N ALA A 651 14.65 33.36 -5.49
CA ALA A 651 15.89 32.84 -4.89
C ALA A 651 17.06 33.83 -5.06
N ASP A 652 17.33 34.27 -6.30
CA ASP A 652 18.36 35.26 -6.64
C ASP A 652 18.17 36.56 -5.84
N ARG A 653 16.93 37.08 -5.80
CA ARG A 653 16.54 38.33 -5.15
C ARG A 653 16.57 38.27 -3.62
N MET A 654 16.40 37.10 -3.04
CA MET A 654 16.39 36.87 -1.59
C MET A 654 17.69 36.25 -1.06
N GLY A 655 18.63 35.88 -1.93
CA GLY A 655 19.88 35.20 -1.56
C GLY A 655 19.71 33.74 -1.15
N CYS A 656 18.67 33.05 -1.63
CA CYS A 656 18.49 31.61 -1.44
C CYS A 656 19.27 30.84 -2.50
N MET A 657 19.60 29.57 -2.25
CA MET A 657 20.08 28.66 -3.30
C MET A 657 18.91 28.28 -4.21
N PHE A 658 19.16 28.06 -5.51
CA PHE A 658 18.18 27.50 -6.44
C PHE A 658 18.75 26.29 -7.17
N ILE A 659 18.06 25.15 -7.08
CA ILE A 659 18.41 23.91 -7.77
C ILE A 659 17.40 23.71 -8.91
N ASP A 660 17.89 23.67 -10.14
CA ASP A 660 17.07 23.56 -11.35
C ASP A 660 16.78 22.08 -11.67
N GLN A 661 15.66 21.58 -11.16
CA GLN A 661 15.17 20.23 -11.42
C GLN A 661 14.27 20.19 -12.67
N TYR A 662 14.21 21.29 -13.43
CA TYR A 662 13.35 21.45 -14.59
C TYR A 662 14.11 21.41 -15.91
N THR A 663 15.06 22.33 -16.11
CA THR A 663 15.52 22.71 -17.45
C THR A 663 16.21 21.56 -18.19
N GLN A 664 17.27 20.99 -17.63
CA GLN A 664 17.99 19.87 -18.25
C GLN A 664 17.08 18.65 -18.43
N TRP A 665 16.29 18.30 -17.41
CA TRP A 665 15.35 17.17 -17.47
C TRP A 665 14.32 17.37 -18.59
N ASN A 666 13.81 18.60 -18.76
CA ASN A 666 12.83 18.92 -19.80
C ASN A 666 13.43 18.84 -21.21
N GLU A 667 14.69 19.27 -21.39
CA GLU A 667 15.42 19.12 -22.65
C GLU A 667 15.65 17.65 -22.99
N GLU A 668 16.12 16.85 -22.02
CA GLU A 668 16.26 15.40 -22.17
C GLU A 668 14.92 14.75 -22.56
N LEU A 669 13.83 15.02 -21.83
CA LEU A 669 12.49 14.47 -22.07
C LEU A 669 11.80 14.95 -23.36
N GLU A 670 12.36 15.97 -24.04
CA GLU A 670 11.98 16.36 -25.40
C GLU A 670 12.77 15.61 -26.48
N THR A 671 14.03 15.23 -26.18
CA THR A 671 14.86 14.41 -27.09
C THR A 671 14.58 12.91 -26.97
N ASP A 672 14.30 12.45 -25.76
CA ASP A 672 14.00 11.07 -25.38
C ASP A 672 12.73 10.99 -24.52
N PRO A 673 11.58 10.64 -25.12
CA PRO A 673 10.34 10.43 -24.38
C PRO A 673 10.31 9.18 -23.49
N THR A 674 11.34 8.33 -23.46
CA THR A 674 11.37 7.12 -22.60
C THR A 674 11.25 7.47 -21.12
N GLY A 675 11.78 8.61 -20.69
CA GLY A 675 11.71 9.09 -19.31
C GLY A 675 10.28 9.27 -18.77
N TRP A 676 9.27 9.34 -19.65
CA TRP A 676 7.85 9.33 -19.29
C TRP A 676 7.24 7.92 -19.12
N ARG A 677 8.04 6.86 -18.98
CA ARG A 677 7.60 5.53 -18.55
C ARG A 677 7.60 5.44 -17.01
N ALA A 678 6.74 4.57 -16.46
CA ALA A 678 6.65 4.35 -15.02
C ALA A 678 7.93 3.71 -14.43
N ASP A 679 8.59 2.84 -15.21
CA ASP A 679 9.93 2.28 -14.94
C ASP A 679 11.09 3.24 -15.27
N ARG A 680 10.80 4.52 -15.50
CA ARG A 680 11.77 5.59 -15.77
C ARG A 680 11.51 6.78 -14.85
N ASP A 681 11.94 7.98 -15.22
CA ASP A 681 11.88 9.16 -14.35
C ASP A 681 10.46 9.51 -13.82
N PHE A 682 9.35 9.09 -14.47
CA PHE A 682 7.97 9.50 -14.11
C PHE A 682 6.95 8.37 -13.93
N GLY A 683 6.59 8.07 -12.68
CA GLY A 683 5.71 6.96 -12.28
C GLY A 683 4.28 7.03 -12.84
N ASP A 684 3.69 8.23 -12.92
CA ASP A 684 2.35 8.43 -13.50
C ASP A 684 2.37 8.66 -15.03
N GLY A 685 3.56 8.62 -15.65
CA GLY A 685 3.79 8.89 -17.06
C GLY A 685 3.44 10.32 -17.52
N GLN A 686 3.32 11.30 -16.61
CA GLN A 686 2.88 12.66 -16.91
C GLN A 686 3.53 13.80 -16.08
N LEU A 687 3.67 13.63 -14.77
CA LEU A 687 3.89 14.73 -13.82
C LEU A 687 4.66 14.32 -12.56
N HIS A 688 4.35 13.17 -11.98
CA HIS A 688 4.94 12.73 -10.71
C HIS A 688 6.17 11.85 -10.96
N PRO A 689 7.35 12.22 -10.45
CA PRO A 689 8.54 11.41 -10.60
C PRO A 689 8.37 10.03 -9.93
N SER A 690 8.96 8.98 -10.52
CA SER A 690 9.00 7.64 -9.91
C SER A 690 10.07 7.56 -8.82
N ALA A 691 10.29 6.37 -8.24
CA ALA A 691 11.48 6.07 -7.46
C ALA A 691 12.79 6.51 -8.16
N GLN A 692 12.95 6.28 -9.47
CA GLN A 692 14.14 6.68 -10.21
C GLN A 692 14.24 8.21 -10.35
N GLY A 693 13.12 8.89 -10.60
CA GLY A 693 13.07 10.34 -10.59
C GLY A 693 13.39 10.94 -9.22
N HIS A 694 12.90 10.33 -8.13
CA HIS A 694 13.23 10.73 -6.76
C HIS A 694 14.71 10.52 -6.43
N LEU A 695 15.31 9.40 -6.84
CA LEU A 695 16.75 9.15 -6.75
C LEU A 695 17.57 10.16 -7.57
N ARG A 696 17.08 10.53 -8.77
CA ARG A 696 17.68 11.58 -9.61
C ARG A 696 17.61 12.95 -8.92
N MET A 697 16.50 13.31 -8.28
CA MET A 697 16.37 14.55 -7.50
C MET A 697 17.27 14.56 -6.26
N PHE A 698 17.39 13.44 -5.54
CA PHE A 698 18.27 13.29 -4.38
C PHE A 698 19.75 13.49 -4.76
N ARG A 699 20.23 12.81 -5.80
CA ARG A 699 21.61 12.96 -6.31
C ARG A 699 21.93 14.41 -6.68
N GLN A 700 20.97 15.11 -7.30
CA GLN A 700 21.10 16.53 -7.62
C GLN A 700 21.17 17.40 -6.37
N PHE A 701 20.31 17.14 -5.37
CA PHE A 701 20.32 17.86 -4.11
C PHE A 701 21.67 17.74 -3.38
N VAL A 702 22.21 16.52 -3.25
CA VAL A 702 23.54 16.26 -2.66
C VAL A 702 24.66 17.00 -3.42
N GLY A 703 24.67 16.90 -4.76
CA GLY A 703 25.73 17.50 -5.59
C GLY A 703 25.72 19.03 -5.65
N GLU A 704 24.53 19.66 -5.72
CA GLU A 704 24.40 21.12 -5.82
C GLU A 704 24.44 21.84 -4.47
N THR A 705 24.00 21.18 -3.37
CA THR A 705 24.32 21.66 -2.01
C THR A 705 25.81 21.48 -1.68
N GLY A 706 26.50 20.59 -2.40
CA GLY A 706 27.93 20.36 -2.28
C GLY A 706 28.30 19.59 -1.02
N LEU A 707 27.50 18.57 -0.71
CA LEU A 707 27.80 17.51 0.24
C LEU A 707 28.63 16.41 -0.47
N ASP A 708 29.06 15.37 0.24
CA ASP A 708 29.92 14.33 -0.35
C ASP A 708 29.18 13.53 -1.43
N THR A 709 29.68 13.61 -2.66
CA THR A 709 29.11 12.97 -3.87
C THR A 709 29.68 11.59 -4.15
N THR A 710 30.60 11.08 -3.34
CA THR A 710 31.40 9.87 -3.59
C THR A 710 30.93 8.64 -2.80
N THR A 711 29.99 8.82 -1.89
CA THR A 711 29.50 7.79 -0.95
C THR A 711 28.56 6.77 -1.63
N PRO A 712 28.26 5.62 -0.97
CA PRO A 712 27.31 4.64 -1.47
C PRO A 712 25.94 5.21 -1.91
N MET A 713 25.26 5.97 -1.06
CA MET A 713 23.98 6.60 -1.42
C MET A 713 24.17 7.67 -2.49
N ALA A 714 25.18 8.54 -2.36
CA ALA A 714 25.38 9.63 -3.32
C ALA A 714 25.69 9.13 -4.74
N THR A 715 26.27 7.93 -4.87
CA THR A 715 26.54 7.26 -6.15
C THR A 715 25.47 6.25 -6.58
N LEU A 716 24.49 5.94 -5.73
CA LEU A 716 23.39 5.01 -5.99
C LEU A 716 22.62 5.32 -7.28
N ALA A 717 22.42 4.32 -8.11
CA ALA A 717 21.59 4.38 -9.30
C ALA A 717 20.68 3.15 -9.38
N TYR A 718 19.54 3.28 -10.04
CA TYR A 718 18.84 2.12 -10.56
C TYR A 718 19.37 1.77 -11.94
N ASN A 719 19.77 0.51 -12.09
CA ASN A 719 20.00 -0.10 -13.38
C ASN A 719 18.61 -0.43 -13.96
N VAL A 720 18.35 -0.07 -15.21
CA VAL A 720 17.20 -0.62 -15.94
C VAL A 720 17.76 -1.56 -17.00
N PRO A 721 17.33 -2.83 -17.05
CA PRO A 721 17.90 -3.84 -17.94
C PRO A 721 17.94 -3.41 -19.40
N VAL A 722 19.05 -3.67 -20.09
CA VAL A 722 19.19 -3.37 -21.53
C VAL A 722 18.16 -4.14 -22.36
N ALA A 723 17.84 -5.37 -21.97
CA ALA A 723 16.75 -6.15 -22.57
C ALA A 723 15.38 -5.44 -22.51
N GLU A 724 15.10 -4.65 -21.47
CA GLU A 724 13.85 -3.88 -21.33
C GLU A 724 13.86 -2.53 -22.09
N MET A 725 14.94 -2.28 -22.84
CA MET A 725 15.12 -1.13 -23.73
C MET A 725 15.10 -1.52 -25.20
N THR A 726 15.59 -2.70 -25.57
CA THR A 726 15.91 -3.00 -26.97
C THR A 726 15.57 -4.41 -27.44
N THR A 727 14.66 -4.54 -28.42
CA THR A 727 14.44 -5.80 -29.15
C THR A 727 15.59 -6.09 -30.15
N PRO A 728 16.30 -7.23 -30.07
CA PRO A 728 17.23 -7.70 -31.09
C PRO A 728 16.52 -8.37 -32.29
N ALA A 729 16.81 -7.90 -33.50
CA ALA A 729 16.20 -8.37 -34.74
C ALA A 729 17.23 -8.79 -35.81
N TYR A 730 17.05 -9.98 -36.40
CA TYR A 730 17.81 -10.44 -37.56
C TYR A 730 17.10 -10.10 -38.87
N ALA A 731 17.88 -9.77 -39.90
CA ALA A 731 17.39 -9.76 -41.28
C ALA A 731 17.25 -11.20 -41.81
N VAL A 732 16.19 -11.46 -42.60
CA VAL A 732 16.02 -12.75 -43.31
C VAL A 732 17.22 -12.97 -44.24
N THR A 733 17.79 -14.16 -44.17
CA THR A 733 19.00 -14.55 -44.89
C THR A 733 18.65 -15.57 -45.98
N ASP A 734 19.03 -15.28 -47.22
CA ASP A 734 18.87 -16.21 -48.35
C ASP A 734 19.88 -17.35 -48.25
N ALA A 735 19.43 -18.60 -48.30
CA ALA A 735 20.26 -19.79 -48.19
C ALA A 735 20.00 -20.78 -49.34
N VAL A 736 20.93 -21.73 -49.55
CA VAL A 736 20.80 -22.81 -50.54
C VAL A 736 21.12 -24.14 -49.88
N SER A 737 20.27 -25.14 -50.08
CA SER A 737 20.47 -26.49 -49.52
C SER A 737 21.86 -27.05 -49.91
N GLY A 738 22.61 -27.53 -48.92
CA GLY A 738 23.96 -28.09 -49.10
C GLY A 738 25.09 -27.05 -49.17
N THR A 739 24.81 -25.76 -48.99
CA THR A 739 25.80 -24.68 -48.93
C THR A 739 25.64 -23.91 -47.62
N GLU A 740 26.74 -23.62 -46.92
CA GLU A 740 26.68 -22.77 -45.73
C GLU A 740 26.25 -21.34 -46.09
N ALA A 741 25.28 -20.81 -45.34
CA ALA A 741 24.88 -19.41 -45.38
C ALA A 741 25.22 -18.74 -44.04
N SER A 742 25.59 -17.47 -44.07
CA SER A 742 25.81 -16.65 -42.87
C SER A 742 24.83 -15.48 -42.86
N SER A 743 24.26 -15.20 -41.69
CA SER A 743 23.40 -14.04 -41.48
C SER A 743 24.20 -12.73 -41.48
N LYS A 744 23.50 -11.61 -41.41
CA LYS A 744 24.08 -10.39 -40.83
C LYS A 744 24.05 -10.48 -39.30
N SER A 745 24.85 -9.68 -38.62
CA SER A 745 24.64 -9.37 -37.20
C SER A 745 23.21 -8.88 -36.95
N PRO A 746 22.65 -9.12 -35.74
CA PRO A 746 21.37 -8.54 -35.36
C PRO A 746 21.48 -7.02 -35.29
N VAL A 747 20.36 -6.34 -35.49
CA VAL A 747 20.19 -4.92 -35.16
C VAL A 747 19.30 -4.79 -33.93
N PHE A 748 19.61 -3.83 -33.07
CA PHE A 748 18.86 -3.55 -31.85
C PHE A 748 17.93 -2.38 -32.11
N ILE A 749 16.64 -2.57 -31.85
CA ILE A 749 15.62 -1.54 -31.99
C ILE A 749 15.26 -1.07 -30.59
N ASP A 750 15.36 0.23 -30.33
CA ASP A 750 14.84 0.86 -29.12
C ASP A 750 13.31 0.77 -29.12
N ASP A 751 12.74 0.08 -28.14
CA ASP A 751 11.33 -0.34 -28.14
C ASP A 751 10.33 0.82 -27.97
N VAL A 752 10.81 1.98 -27.53
CA VAL A 752 9.97 3.15 -27.21
C VAL A 752 9.97 4.17 -28.36
N THR A 753 11.11 4.35 -29.01
CA THR A 753 11.30 5.29 -30.12
C THR A 753 11.24 4.64 -31.50
N GLY A 754 11.36 3.31 -31.58
CA GLY A 754 11.35 2.54 -32.83
C GLY A 754 12.59 2.79 -33.71
N LYS A 755 13.70 3.27 -33.12
CA LYS A 755 14.95 3.61 -33.80
C LYS A 755 16.01 2.53 -33.55
N LEU A 756 17.13 2.58 -34.29
CA LEU A 756 18.29 1.76 -33.97
C LEU A 756 18.92 2.23 -32.66
N ALA A 757 19.01 1.31 -31.69
CA ALA A 757 19.74 1.51 -30.45
C ALA A 757 21.26 1.30 -30.67
N VAL A 758 22.08 1.99 -29.87
CA VAL A 758 23.51 1.70 -29.75
C VAL A 758 23.70 0.89 -28.48
N VAL A 759 23.99 -0.40 -28.63
CA VAL A 759 24.25 -1.32 -27.53
C VAL A 759 25.65 -1.91 -27.72
N ASP A 760 26.51 -1.72 -26.72
CA ASP A 760 27.88 -2.21 -26.70
C ASP A 760 28.04 -3.42 -25.75
N GLN A 761 29.06 -4.23 -25.97
CA GLN A 761 29.50 -5.33 -25.10
C GLN A 761 28.41 -6.39 -24.82
N MET A 762 28.08 -7.18 -25.84
CA MET A 762 27.17 -8.33 -25.75
C MET A 762 27.89 -9.66 -25.98
N ARG A 763 27.29 -10.75 -25.50
CA ARG A 763 27.64 -12.12 -25.88
C ARG A 763 26.44 -12.83 -26.51
N TYR A 764 26.68 -13.64 -27.53
CA TYR A 764 25.66 -14.42 -28.21
C TYR A 764 25.84 -15.92 -27.96
N ALA A 765 24.74 -16.66 -27.86
CA ALA A 765 24.71 -18.12 -27.76
C ALA A 765 23.54 -18.68 -28.58
N LEU A 766 23.64 -19.93 -29.04
CA LEU A 766 22.48 -20.62 -29.62
C LEU A 766 21.47 -20.90 -28.51
N GLY A 767 20.19 -20.59 -28.78
CA GLY A 767 19.08 -20.95 -27.90
C GLY A 767 18.76 -22.45 -27.98
N ALA A 768 17.76 -22.87 -27.19
CA ALA A 768 17.23 -24.23 -27.26
C ALA A 768 16.69 -24.57 -28.67
N ASP A 769 16.72 -25.86 -29.02
CA ASP A 769 16.25 -26.41 -30.32
C ASP A 769 16.94 -25.84 -31.58
N ALA A 770 18.11 -25.18 -31.45
CA ALA A 770 18.90 -24.75 -32.61
C ALA A 770 19.35 -25.94 -33.49
N PRO A 771 19.31 -25.82 -34.84
CA PRO A 771 19.71 -26.90 -35.74
C PRO A 771 21.16 -27.36 -35.53
N ALA A 772 21.41 -28.67 -35.62
CA ALA A 772 22.74 -29.27 -35.37
C ALA A 772 23.84 -28.86 -36.39
N SER A 773 23.48 -28.19 -37.49
CA SER A 773 24.38 -27.59 -38.48
C SER A 773 24.40 -26.06 -38.44
N ALA A 774 23.95 -25.46 -37.32
CA ALA A 774 24.05 -24.03 -37.05
C ALA A 774 25.15 -23.72 -36.02
N ALA A 775 25.71 -22.51 -36.13
CA ALA A 775 26.63 -21.92 -35.17
C ALA A 775 26.34 -20.42 -35.05
N VAL A 776 26.76 -19.77 -33.96
CA VAL A 776 26.71 -18.31 -33.81
C VAL A 776 28.06 -17.79 -33.34
N ASP A 777 28.54 -16.71 -33.94
CA ASP A 777 29.70 -15.99 -33.43
C ASP A 777 29.33 -15.25 -32.13
N ALA A 778 30.03 -15.61 -31.05
CA ALA A 778 29.71 -15.15 -29.71
C ALA A 778 29.95 -13.64 -29.48
N SER A 779 30.57 -12.92 -30.43
CA SER A 779 30.90 -11.49 -30.31
C SER A 779 30.08 -10.57 -31.22
N SER A 780 29.63 -11.08 -32.37
CA SER A 780 28.98 -10.31 -33.43
C SER A 780 27.57 -10.78 -33.77
N GLY A 781 27.12 -11.90 -33.19
CA GLY A 781 25.80 -12.49 -33.43
C GLY A 781 25.62 -13.06 -34.83
N VAL A 782 26.65 -13.10 -35.67
CA VAL A 782 26.54 -13.71 -37.01
C VAL A 782 26.26 -15.21 -36.85
N VAL A 783 25.10 -15.65 -37.31
CA VAL A 783 24.71 -17.06 -37.34
C VAL A 783 25.16 -17.67 -38.67
N SER A 784 25.93 -18.75 -38.63
CA SER A 784 26.09 -19.62 -39.80
C SER A 784 25.15 -20.82 -39.71
N TYR A 785 24.65 -21.27 -40.86
CA TYR A 785 23.80 -22.45 -40.97
C TYR A 785 24.03 -23.13 -42.31
N THR A 786 24.25 -24.45 -42.29
CA THR A 786 24.25 -25.28 -43.51
C THR A 786 22.92 -26.04 -43.61
N PRO A 787 22.00 -25.66 -44.52
CA PRO A 787 20.74 -26.36 -44.69
C PRO A 787 20.93 -27.70 -45.39
N THR A 788 20.08 -28.67 -45.08
CA THR A 788 20.04 -29.98 -45.71
C THR A 788 19.11 -29.99 -46.94
N ALA A 789 19.13 -31.10 -47.69
CA ALA A 789 18.17 -31.32 -48.78
C ALA A 789 16.70 -31.43 -48.32
N VAL A 790 16.45 -31.68 -47.03
CA VAL A 790 15.09 -31.70 -46.45
C VAL A 790 14.56 -30.27 -46.25
N ASP A 791 15.44 -29.33 -45.95
CA ASP A 791 15.10 -27.93 -45.68
C ASP A 791 14.80 -27.13 -46.97
N ALA A 792 15.04 -27.71 -48.15
CA ALA A 792 14.90 -27.04 -49.44
C ALA A 792 13.45 -26.63 -49.73
N GLY A 793 13.22 -25.31 -49.87
CA GLY A 793 11.88 -24.71 -50.01
C GLY A 793 11.23 -24.34 -48.68
N MET A 794 11.89 -24.58 -47.54
CA MET A 794 11.41 -24.21 -46.20
C MET A 794 12.02 -22.88 -45.73
N THR A 795 11.43 -22.32 -44.67
CA THR A 795 12.04 -21.26 -43.87
C THR A 795 12.48 -21.88 -42.55
N ILE A 796 13.78 -21.83 -42.27
CA ILE A 796 14.38 -22.38 -41.04
C ILE A 796 14.71 -21.25 -40.09
N THR A 797 14.45 -21.44 -38.80
CA THR A 797 14.76 -20.48 -37.73
C THR A 797 15.82 -21.06 -36.81
N VAL A 798 16.86 -20.28 -36.54
CA VAL A 798 17.89 -20.59 -35.55
C VAL A 798 17.68 -19.66 -34.34
N PRO A 799 17.28 -20.20 -33.17
CA PRO A 799 17.19 -19.41 -31.93
C PRO A 799 18.56 -18.93 -31.47
N VAL A 800 18.63 -17.68 -31.03
CA VAL A 800 19.83 -17.04 -30.48
C VAL A 800 19.44 -16.28 -29.22
N THR A 801 20.12 -16.59 -28.12
CA THR A 801 20.06 -15.81 -26.88
C THR A 801 21.16 -14.76 -26.92
N VAL A 802 20.79 -13.51 -26.66
CA VAL A 802 21.69 -12.37 -26.42
C VAL A 802 21.87 -12.22 -24.91
N THR A 803 23.10 -11.95 -24.47
CA THR A 803 23.40 -11.54 -23.08
C THR A 803 24.10 -10.19 -23.10
N TYR A 804 23.54 -9.23 -22.38
CA TYR A 804 24.06 -7.86 -22.28
C TYR A 804 25.07 -7.72 -21.13
N VAL A 805 25.81 -6.60 -21.10
CA VAL A 805 26.87 -6.34 -20.10
C VAL A 805 26.35 -6.24 -18.65
N ASP A 806 25.08 -5.92 -18.46
CA ASP A 806 24.39 -5.89 -17.17
C ASP A 806 23.89 -7.27 -16.69
N GLY A 807 24.06 -8.32 -17.51
CA GLY A 807 23.59 -9.67 -17.25
C GLY A 807 22.16 -9.96 -17.71
N SER A 808 21.43 -8.96 -18.24
CA SER A 808 20.11 -9.17 -18.84
C SER A 808 20.20 -9.95 -20.16
N THR A 809 19.09 -10.56 -20.60
CA THR A 809 19.06 -11.44 -21.78
C THR A 809 17.81 -11.30 -22.61
N ASP A 810 17.96 -11.39 -23.94
CA ASP A 810 16.87 -11.51 -24.90
C ASP A 810 16.98 -12.80 -25.72
N ASP A 811 15.85 -13.38 -26.10
CA ASP A 811 15.77 -14.45 -27.10
C ASP A 811 15.23 -13.93 -28.43
N THR A 812 15.93 -14.24 -29.52
CA THR A 812 15.57 -13.85 -30.88
C THR A 812 15.85 -14.99 -31.87
N THR A 813 15.51 -14.82 -33.16
CA THR A 813 15.67 -15.87 -34.18
C THR A 813 16.30 -15.35 -35.48
N ALA A 814 17.41 -15.97 -35.88
CA ALA A 814 17.95 -15.78 -37.22
C ALA A 814 17.16 -16.64 -38.22
N THR A 815 16.60 -16.01 -39.25
CA THR A 815 15.69 -16.67 -40.20
C THR A 815 16.37 -16.89 -41.55
N PHE A 816 16.39 -18.14 -42.02
CA PHE A 816 16.99 -18.57 -43.28
C PHE A 816 15.92 -19.05 -44.28
N ALA A 817 15.83 -18.38 -45.43
CA ALA A 817 14.96 -18.78 -46.54
C ALA A 817 15.73 -19.73 -47.47
N VAL A 818 15.47 -21.03 -47.38
CA VAL A 818 16.28 -22.06 -48.04
C VAL A 818 15.74 -22.37 -49.43
N ARG A 819 16.54 -22.12 -50.46
CA ARG A 819 16.23 -22.45 -51.86
C ARG A 819 16.89 -23.77 -52.28
N THR A 820 16.31 -24.46 -53.25
CA THR A 820 16.96 -25.59 -53.92
C THR A 820 18.24 -25.13 -54.63
N PRO A 821 19.27 -25.98 -54.75
CA PRO A 821 20.35 -25.76 -55.71
C PRO A 821 19.76 -25.63 -57.13
N LYS A 822 20.38 -24.80 -57.96
CA LYS A 822 20.32 -25.01 -59.40
C LYS A 822 21.34 -26.07 -59.75
N ASP A 823 20.97 -27.02 -60.61
CA ASP A 823 21.94 -27.93 -61.21
C ASP A 823 23.02 -27.13 -61.96
N PRO A 824 24.30 -27.55 -61.88
CA PRO A 824 25.31 -27.08 -62.82
C PRO A 824 24.97 -27.65 -64.21
N ASP A 825 24.92 -26.76 -65.20
CA ASP A 825 24.59 -27.11 -66.59
C ASP A 825 25.61 -28.14 -67.13
N PRO A 826 25.19 -29.35 -67.57
CA PRO A 826 26.11 -30.40 -67.98
C PRO A 826 26.74 -30.06 -69.35
N GLY A 827 27.91 -29.42 -69.30
CA GLY A 827 28.51 -28.73 -70.44
C GLY A 827 28.85 -29.59 -71.66
N ASP A 828 28.88 -28.92 -72.82
CA ASP A 828 29.09 -29.50 -74.14
C ASP A 828 30.46 -30.17 -74.30
N GLY A 829 30.47 -31.51 -74.27
CA GLY A 829 31.65 -32.32 -74.55
C GLY A 829 31.99 -32.40 -76.05
N GLU A 830 33.28 -32.57 -76.36
CA GLU A 830 33.81 -32.55 -77.73
C GLU A 830 33.19 -33.60 -78.67
N HIS A 831 32.73 -33.15 -79.84
CA HIS A 831 32.65 -33.97 -81.05
C HIS A 831 33.35 -33.25 -82.22
N GLY A 832 34.50 -33.77 -82.63
CA GLY A 832 35.27 -33.24 -83.76
C GLY A 832 34.69 -33.64 -85.12
N GLY A 833 34.68 -32.71 -86.09
CA GLY A 833 34.08 -32.92 -87.41
C GLY A 833 34.36 -31.81 -88.44
N THR A 834 35.64 -31.61 -88.77
CA THR A 834 36.20 -31.01 -90.01
C THR A 834 35.39 -30.02 -90.88
N GLU A 835 36.01 -28.85 -91.11
CA GLU A 835 35.78 -27.92 -92.25
C GLU A 835 34.43 -27.13 -92.23
N HIS A 836 34.37 -25.82 -92.50
CA HIS A 836 35.15 -25.05 -93.49
C HIS A 836 35.58 -23.63 -93.00
N GLN A 837 36.22 -22.86 -93.89
CA GLN A 837 36.92 -21.59 -93.64
C GLN A 837 36.04 -20.34 -93.46
N GLY A 838 36.55 -19.34 -92.69
CA GLY A 838 36.83 -18.01 -93.28
C GLY A 838 36.31 -16.74 -92.58
N SER A 839 37.25 -15.85 -92.20
CA SER A 839 37.12 -14.38 -92.04
C SER A 839 36.14 -13.80 -90.99
N SER A 840 36.59 -13.00 -90.00
CA SER A 840 36.93 -11.55 -90.04
C SER A 840 35.70 -10.61 -90.13
N ASP A 841 35.61 -9.45 -89.47
CA ASP A 841 36.62 -8.71 -88.67
C ASP A 841 35.96 -7.62 -87.78
N GLY A 842 36.56 -7.27 -86.64
CA GLY A 842 36.35 -5.99 -85.94
C GLY A 842 34.95 -5.64 -85.39
N LYS A 843 34.70 -4.41 -84.86
CA LYS A 843 35.55 -3.46 -84.11
C LYS A 843 34.71 -2.28 -83.53
N GLN A 844 34.87 -1.95 -82.23
CA GLN A 844 34.58 -0.61 -81.62
C GLN A 844 33.11 -0.07 -81.69
N THR A 845 32.70 1.06 -81.08
CA THR A 845 32.76 1.62 -79.68
C THR A 845 31.71 2.76 -79.56
N THR A 846 31.42 3.27 -78.34
CA THR A 846 30.60 4.48 -78.03
C THR A 846 29.07 4.36 -78.28
N GLY A 847 28.19 5.17 -77.70
CA GLY A 847 28.35 6.33 -76.81
C GLY A 847 27.02 6.80 -76.16
N ALA A 848 27.00 8.01 -75.58
CA ALA A 848 25.84 8.66 -74.93
C ALA A 848 24.75 9.13 -75.96
N ASP A 849 23.60 9.74 -75.65
CA ASP A 849 23.28 10.69 -74.55
C ASP A 849 21.75 10.88 -74.27
N ALA A 850 21.40 11.88 -73.45
CA ALA A 850 20.12 12.13 -72.76
C ALA A 850 18.87 12.54 -73.59
N GLY A 851 17.69 12.59 -72.92
CA GLY A 851 16.41 13.09 -73.47
C GLY A 851 15.36 13.49 -72.41
N LEU A 852 14.53 14.51 -72.69
CA LEU A 852 13.66 15.26 -71.74
C LEU A 852 12.41 15.83 -72.45
N ALA A 853 11.27 16.24 -71.84
CA ALA A 853 10.61 16.00 -70.53
C ALA A 853 9.24 16.75 -70.51
N LYS A 854 8.41 16.61 -69.43
CA LYS A 854 7.12 17.33 -69.14
C LYS A 854 5.90 16.85 -69.99
N ARG A 855 4.60 16.94 -69.62
CA ARG A 855 3.76 17.24 -68.41
C ARG A 855 2.71 16.08 -68.25
N GLY A 856 1.80 15.95 -67.27
CA GLY A 856 1.44 16.73 -66.06
C GLY A 856 0.03 17.40 -66.12
N ALA A 857 -0.98 16.88 -65.40
CA ALA A 857 -2.32 17.46 -65.18
C ALA A 857 -3.08 16.83 -63.96
N ASP A 858 -3.97 17.60 -63.34
CA ASP A 858 -4.77 17.37 -62.11
C ASP A 858 -6.21 16.83 -62.42
N VAL A 859 -7.14 16.38 -61.54
CA VAL A 859 -7.24 15.99 -60.10
C VAL A 859 -8.61 15.27 -59.86
N ALA A 860 -8.82 14.64 -58.69
CA ALA A 860 -10.10 14.16 -58.09
C ALA A 860 -10.63 12.74 -58.47
N SER A 861 -11.26 11.94 -57.58
CA SER A 861 -11.38 11.99 -56.09
C SER A 861 -12.00 10.69 -55.48
N VAL A 862 -12.01 10.58 -54.13
CA VAL A 862 -12.91 9.77 -53.25
C VAL A 862 -12.62 8.26 -52.97
N THR A 863 -12.24 7.95 -51.70
CA THR A 863 -12.37 6.70 -50.86
C THR A 863 -11.86 5.34 -51.41
N ASP A 864 -11.43 4.34 -50.61
CA ASP A 864 -11.86 3.92 -49.26
C ASP A 864 -10.73 3.15 -48.49
N HIS A 865 -10.94 2.83 -47.20
CA HIS A 865 -10.00 2.09 -46.34
C HIS A 865 -10.16 0.55 -46.41
N GLY A 866 -9.06 -0.17 -46.69
CA GLY A 866 -8.99 -1.63 -46.63
C GLY A 866 -8.02 -2.14 -45.54
N LYS A 867 -8.46 -3.09 -44.71
CA LYS A 867 -7.64 -3.73 -43.65
C LYS A 867 -6.67 -4.76 -44.23
N LEU A 868 -5.48 -4.88 -43.66
CA LEU A 868 -4.65 -6.09 -43.74
C LEU A 868 -5.00 -7.04 -42.59
N ALA A 869 -4.83 -8.34 -42.81
CA ALA A 869 -5.36 -9.39 -41.93
C ALA A 869 -4.26 -10.07 -41.08
N ALA A 870 -4.65 -10.53 -39.90
CA ALA A 870 -3.83 -11.38 -39.03
C ALA A 870 -3.67 -12.81 -39.60
N LYS A 871 -2.73 -13.57 -39.04
CA LYS A 871 -2.59 -15.02 -39.24
C LYS A 871 -2.28 -15.71 -37.92
N ASP A 872 -3.06 -16.72 -37.59
CA ASP A 872 -2.80 -17.64 -36.48
C ASP A 872 -1.76 -18.69 -36.86
N VAL A 873 -0.92 -19.09 -35.89
CA VAL A 873 -0.35 -20.44 -35.78
C VAL A 873 -0.35 -20.83 -34.30
N ALA A 874 -0.89 -22.00 -33.97
CA ALA A 874 -1.02 -22.45 -32.58
C ALA A 874 0.21 -23.23 -32.08
N ARG A 875 0.49 -23.16 -30.78
CA ARG A 875 1.22 -24.19 -30.02
C ARG A 875 0.28 -24.85 -29.02
N ARG A 876 0.55 -26.12 -28.67
CA ARG A 876 -0.29 -26.94 -27.78
C ARG A 876 0.03 -26.72 -26.31
N THR A 877 -0.99 -26.86 -25.48
CA THR A 877 -0.94 -26.90 -24.01
C THR A 877 -0.06 -28.03 -23.49
N ILE A 878 0.72 -27.74 -22.44
CA ILE A 878 0.99 -28.66 -21.33
C ILE A 878 0.48 -27.93 -20.08
N GLU A 879 -0.18 -28.65 -19.17
CA GLU A 879 -1.00 -28.05 -18.11
C GLU A 879 -0.23 -27.87 -16.80
N SER A 880 -0.37 -26.69 -16.19
CA SER A 880 -0.28 -26.50 -14.73
C SER A 880 -1.25 -25.37 -14.32
N PRO A 881 -2.03 -25.49 -13.23
CA PRO A 881 -3.20 -24.63 -13.02
C PRO A 881 -2.98 -23.49 -12.03
N LEU A 882 -3.34 -22.26 -12.43
CA LEU A 882 -3.86 -21.20 -11.55
C LEU A 882 -4.55 -20.14 -12.44
N GLY A 883 -5.81 -19.83 -12.15
CA GLY A 883 -6.68 -19.07 -13.06
C GLY A 883 -6.76 -17.58 -12.71
N ALA A 884 -6.23 -16.72 -13.59
CA ALA A 884 -6.38 -15.27 -13.48
C ALA A 884 -7.62 -14.76 -14.23
N THR A 885 -8.63 -14.25 -13.51
CA THR A 885 -9.77 -13.51 -14.08
C THR A 885 -10.05 -12.24 -13.27
N GLY A 886 -9.37 -11.14 -13.57
CA GLY A 886 -9.36 -9.95 -12.70
C GLY A 886 -9.11 -8.58 -13.32
N SER A 887 -9.17 -8.40 -14.65
CA SER A 887 -8.77 -7.13 -15.30
C SER A 887 -9.67 -6.68 -16.46
N SER A 888 -10.98 -6.66 -16.26
CA SER A 888 -11.93 -6.09 -17.26
C SER A 888 -13.10 -5.28 -16.68
N VAL A 889 -13.31 -5.28 -15.36
CA VAL A 889 -14.50 -4.64 -14.74
C VAL A 889 -14.27 -3.17 -14.39
N ALA A 890 -13.05 -2.79 -14.00
CA ALA A 890 -12.73 -1.45 -13.50
C ALA A 890 -13.05 -0.32 -14.50
N PHE A 891 -12.72 -0.52 -15.79
CA PHE A 891 -12.84 0.52 -16.81
C PHE A 891 -14.29 0.92 -17.12
N VAL A 892 -15.28 0.08 -16.79
CA VAL A 892 -16.71 0.37 -17.02
C VAL A 892 -17.32 1.18 -15.87
N MET A 893 -16.84 0.99 -14.63
CA MET A 893 -17.38 1.71 -13.46
C MET A 893 -17.03 3.21 -13.46
N VAL A 894 -15.82 3.58 -13.87
CA VAL A 894 -15.36 4.99 -13.87
C VAL A 894 -16.24 5.87 -14.77
N CYS A 895 -16.60 5.38 -15.96
CA CYS A 895 -17.51 6.06 -16.88
C CYS A 895 -18.94 6.21 -16.33
N ALA A 896 -19.40 5.27 -15.49
CA ALA A 896 -20.72 5.37 -14.86
C ALA A 896 -20.77 6.44 -13.75
N MET A 897 -19.70 6.57 -12.95
CA MET A 897 -19.63 7.57 -11.87
C MET A 897 -19.61 9.00 -12.41
N LEU A 898 -18.90 9.26 -13.51
CA LEU A 898 -18.87 10.59 -14.16
C LEU A 898 -20.24 11.03 -14.70
N LEU A 899 -21.08 10.09 -15.16
CA LEU A 899 -22.45 10.40 -15.58
C LEU A 899 -23.41 10.60 -14.41
N ALA A 900 -23.21 9.93 -13.27
CA ALA A 900 -24.02 10.12 -12.07
C ALA A 900 -23.85 11.54 -11.46
N GLY A 901 -22.63 12.07 -11.45
CA GLY A 901 -22.35 13.41 -10.92
C GLY A 901 -23.10 14.54 -11.64
N ALA A 902 -23.27 14.43 -12.96
CA ALA A 902 -23.99 15.43 -13.76
C ALA A 902 -25.51 15.45 -13.47
N ALA A 903 -26.11 14.33 -13.05
CA ALA A 903 -27.53 14.25 -12.75
C ALA A 903 -27.90 14.94 -11.41
N ALA A 904 -26.99 14.91 -10.42
CA ALA A 904 -27.21 15.48 -9.10
C ALA A 904 -27.38 17.02 -9.12
N TRP A 905 -26.70 17.71 -10.04
CA TRP A 905 -26.74 19.17 -10.14
C TRP A 905 -28.00 19.74 -10.80
N LEU A 906 -28.83 18.90 -11.45
CA LEU A 906 -30.08 19.34 -12.10
C LEU A 906 -31.29 19.33 -11.16
N MET A 907 -31.27 18.60 -10.04
CA MET A 907 -32.45 18.43 -9.18
C MET A 907 -32.59 19.47 -8.06
N THR A 908 -31.51 20.15 -7.66
CA THR A 908 -31.53 21.17 -6.59
C THR A 908 -32.03 22.55 -7.05
N ALA A 909 -32.29 22.74 -8.35
CA ALA A 909 -32.72 24.02 -8.93
C ALA A 909 -34.25 24.25 -8.97
N ARG A 910 -35.06 23.40 -8.31
CA ARG A 910 -36.54 23.52 -8.29
C ARG A 910 -37.20 23.29 -6.92
N HIS A 911 -36.97 24.21 -5.99
CA HIS A 911 -38.05 24.79 -5.15
C HIS A 911 -37.60 26.07 -4.44
N ARG A 912 -37.76 27.20 -5.14
CA ARG A 912 -37.94 28.54 -4.53
C ARG A 912 -39.05 29.32 -5.24
N VAL A 913 -40.13 28.59 -5.53
CA VAL A 913 -41.54 29.05 -5.55
C VAL A 913 -42.32 27.96 -4.80
#